data_AF-A0A5Q4GTU5-F1
#
_entry.id   AF-A0A5Q4GTU5-F1
#
_cell.length_a   1.000
_cell.length_b   1.000
_cell.length_c   1.000
_cell.angle_alpha   90.00
_cell.angle_beta   90.00
_cell.angle_gamma   90.00
#
_symmetry.space_group_name_H-M   'P 1'
#
loop_
_entity.id
_entity.type
_entity.pdbx_description
1 polymer ?
#
loop_
_entity_poly.entity_id
_entity_poly.type
_entity_poly.pdbx_seq_one_letter_code
_entity_poly.pdbx_strand_id
1 'polypeptide(L)'
;NAEYCRLDALEGGTIELGSLKEVRGVYIRMDRSGVILGGELQLLPTSWLHSTGKFDGNLVNYGIVSPSSDLTITGDFRQEDSGVLDLRIGGLVPVMEHDSLTVGGELSLGGTVRLTRTNDYSPVEGHSVRVLTFASRSAQQPTYEGLDFGGDAELFPQLGPANLTFVVGFSSGPKVVSLVPVDTLLDPGGGPYFEVFFDEPVDPATFTLDDVTILRPDGQPAAFFDPEPVVGHPERFRIRLVQQAFQNGTYQVTIGPEVADLVGNLMNQNGNQINGEPDDAFDGEVLIRLPDLVIEELSVTPTEAEFGQTLHVNWRVRNAGAAPAGGLWQDRIYLTIGTTSSAGDLLLDSVSAEPDSPLEPDGFYTRSRLVTIPLLSELAPGEYTILVMVDDGDSVAEPSENNNSDSVLIQMTIPPAPDLRVVEVAAPANARAGDVVNVTWTAENAGTAKATGTWLDRVYLSTTDDLTEATLVGSFQYDAGLLVGQTYTGSVTPLVPSLPEGDYHVIVVTDAMNDVYEGMHEDNNMMVAPNLFRLRPPDAIWITDMWDDTGVSSEDRITSDDTPSFSWSESLDPDFGRYEYQVNTGPWLDAGTATSVTLSQLPDGQHVFRVRPVNLAGNAGLADSMVFHVDTTPPGVLQVLPTGRINHFSWLMIDFDERIDRGSFTPLEIVVSGPGSDVDPNEMVFTIDNDWTLDVELPPQSTEGEYTVSVRFEIADLAGNVAEIHYQDTLVLDRTPPLVTSVTASSMGGVVVNHVDITFSEPIQGGSFTASQVTLVGSSGPVAVGQPSRVSGNTFRVPFAGQRTDGVYTLTVEPDITDMAGSPMAEAFTAQIVIALPNVLVTPVPSGATGDGWAGEGWEAEGEWGEQEHPPHSDQPRQENHADS
;
A
#
# COMPACT_ATOMS: atom_id res chain seq x y z
N ASN A 1 -36.33 21.33 2.53
CA ASN A 1 -36.83 20.96 3.88
C ASN A 1 -36.92 19.45 3.94
N ALA A 2 -36.56 18.85 5.06
CA ALA A 2 -36.78 17.42 5.32
C ALA A 2 -37.84 17.29 6.42
N GLU A 3 -38.79 16.38 6.24
CA GLU A 3 -39.89 16.17 7.17
C GLU A 3 -40.06 14.68 7.52
N TYR A 4 -40.26 14.39 8.81
CA TYR A 4 -40.59 13.05 9.34
C TYR A 4 -39.64 11.92 8.92
N CYS A 5 -38.32 12.19 8.88
CA CYS A 5 -37.30 11.21 8.53
C CYS A 5 -36.26 11.03 9.65
N ARG A 6 -35.37 10.06 9.48
CA ARG A 6 -34.18 9.85 10.31
C ARG A 6 -32.92 10.00 9.47
N LEU A 7 -31.91 10.65 10.01
CA LEU A 7 -30.59 10.84 9.43
C LEU A 7 -29.54 10.29 10.41
N ASP A 8 -28.66 9.41 9.95
CA ASP A 8 -27.58 8.82 10.75
C ASP A 8 -26.22 9.09 10.07
N ALA A 9 -25.29 9.72 10.80
CA ALA A 9 -23.89 9.87 10.43
C ALA A 9 -23.03 9.01 11.35
N LEU A 10 -22.78 7.77 10.93
CA LEU A 10 -22.05 6.76 11.71
C LEU A 10 -20.79 6.33 10.95
N GLU A 11 -19.82 5.79 11.68
CA GLU A 11 -18.56 5.23 11.15
C GLU A 11 -17.75 6.25 10.31
N GLY A 12 -17.80 7.53 10.69
CA GLY A 12 -17.17 8.63 9.96
C GLY A 12 -18.00 9.20 8.81
N GLY A 13 -19.25 8.78 8.66
CA GLY A 13 -20.17 9.29 7.64
C GLY A 13 -20.38 10.80 7.72
N THR A 14 -20.47 11.46 6.56
CA THR A 14 -20.72 12.90 6.45
C THR A 14 -22.13 13.17 5.91
N ILE A 15 -22.87 14.06 6.56
CA ILE A 15 -24.16 14.59 6.07
C ILE A 15 -23.92 16.00 5.52
N GLU A 16 -23.90 16.15 4.20
CA GLU A 16 -23.91 17.45 3.54
C GLU A 16 -25.34 18.00 3.42
N LEU A 17 -25.61 19.15 4.03
CA LEU A 17 -26.94 19.77 4.02
C LEU A 17 -27.18 20.63 2.77
N GLY A 18 -26.11 21.12 2.13
CA GLY A 18 -26.19 21.93 0.90
C GLY A 18 -27.03 23.20 1.08
N SER A 19 -28.21 23.25 0.47
CA SER A 19 -29.16 24.37 0.56
C SER A 19 -30.27 24.15 1.60
N LEU A 20 -30.24 23.06 2.37
CA LEU A 20 -31.23 22.73 3.39
C LEU A 20 -31.06 23.59 4.65
N LYS A 21 -32.02 24.50 4.88
CA LYS A 21 -32.05 25.37 6.08
C LYS A 21 -32.98 24.91 7.19
N GLU A 22 -33.99 24.09 6.91
CA GLU A 22 -35.07 23.74 7.86
C GLU A 22 -35.38 22.24 7.86
N VAL A 23 -35.50 21.65 9.05
CA VAL A 23 -35.87 20.24 9.27
C VAL A 23 -36.94 20.08 10.36
N ARG A 24 -38.01 19.32 10.07
CA ARG A 24 -39.22 19.21 10.93
C ARG A 24 -39.58 17.75 11.25
N GLY A 25 -39.67 17.40 12.53
CA GLY A 25 -39.93 16.01 12.93
C GLY A 25 -38.81 15.05 12.54
N VAL A 26 -37.57 15.56 12.40
CA VAL A 26 -36.41 14.79 11.95
C VAL A 26 -35.57 14.35 13.14
N TYR A 27 -35.20 13.07 13.21
CA TYR A 27 -34.24 12.55 14.17
C TYR A 27 -32.85 12.47 13.52
N ILE A 28 -31.90 13.26 14.01
CA ILE A 28 -30.52 13.31 13.53
C ILE A 28 -29.61 12.65 14.57
N ARG A 29 -28.82 11.66 14.15
CA ARG A 29 -27.84 10.99 15.01
C ARG A 29 -26.45 11.05 14.40
N MET A 30 -25.43 11.30 15.22
CA MET A 30 -24.02 11.14 14.82
C MET A 30 -23.23 10.40 15.89
N ASP A 31 -22.21 9.64 15.50
CA ASP A 31 -21.16 9.18 16.42
C ASP A 31 -19.96 10.16 16.45
N ARG A 32 -18.88 9.80 17.18
CA ARG A 32 -17.74 10.70 17.43
C ARG A 32 -16.96 11.09 16.17
N SER A 33 -17.03 10.31 15.09
CA SER A 33 -16.40 10.65 13.81
C SER A 33 -17.40 11.18 12.77
N GLY A 34 -18.70 11.09 13.01
CA GLY A 34 -19.74 11.66 12.15
C GLY A 34 -19.67 13.19 12.06
N VAL A 35 -19.84 13.72 10.84
CA VAL A 35 -19.80 15.17 10.56
C VAL A 35 -21.05 15.62 9.82
N ILE A 36 -21.63 16.75 10.23
CA ILE A 36 -22.57 17.52 9.40
C ILE A 36 -21.83 18.71 8.79
N LEU A 37 -21.96 18.91 7.48
CA LEU A 37 -21.47 20.08 6.76
C LEU A 37 -22.68 20.91 6.28
N GLY A 38 -22.87 22.12 6.82
CA GLY A 38 -23.97 22.98 6.38
C GLY A 38 -24.04 24.32 7.11
N GLY A 39 -24.15 25.41 6.35
CA GLY A 39 -23.92 26.78 6.85
C GLY A 39 -24.84 27.24 7.99
N GLU A 40 -26.17 27.09 7.86
CA GLU A 40 -27.14 27.39 8.92
C GLU A 40 -28.27 26.36 8.87
N LEU A 41 -28.44 25.59 9.95
CA LEU A 41 -29.54 24.65 10.11
C LEU A 41 -30.51 25.13 11.20
N GLN A 42 -31.80 25.12 10.89
CA GLN A 42 -32.88 25.36 11.85
C GLN A 42 -33.58 24.04 12.18
N LEU A 43 -33.36 23.56 13.41
CA LEU A 43 -33.96 22.36 13.98
C LEU A 43 -35.36 22.74 14.51
N LEU A 44 -36.40 22.58 13.68
CA LEU A 44 -37.77 22.99 14.01
C LEU A 44 -38.40 22.10 15.11
N PRO A 45 -39.48 22.53 15.79
CA PRO A 45 -40.11 21.74 16.85
C PRO A 45 -40.46 20.33 16.40
N THR A 46 -40.36 19.37 17.33
CA THR A 46 -40.42 17.90 17.13
C THR A 46 -39.23 17.25 16.40
N SER A 47 -38.26 18.02 15.91
CA SER A 47 -36.96 17.48 15.49
C SER A 47 -36.02 17.30 16.69
N TRP A 48 -35.11 16.32 16.62
CA TRP A 48 -34.15 15.97 17.68
C TRP A 48 -32.76 15.75 17.07
N LEU A 49 -31.73 16.44 17.58
CA LEU A 49 -30.33 16.15 17.31
C LEU A 49 -29.76 15.39 18.52
N HIS A 50 -29.28 14.17 18.30
CA HIS A 50 -28.71 13.32 19.35
C HIS A 50 -27.35 12.74 18.95
N SER A 51 -26.25 13.31 19.43
CA SER A 51 -24.97 13.26 18.71
C SER A 51 -23.74 13.17 19.62
N THR A 52 -22.70 12.45 19.17
CA THR A 52 -21.32 12.62 19.68
C THR A 52 -20.33 13.27 18.70
N GLY A 53 -20.80 13.70 17.52
CA GLY A 53 -19.96 14.16 16.40
C GLY A 53 -19.78 15.67 16.28
N LYS A 54 -19.40 16.11 15.07
CA LYS A 54 -19.14 17.52 14.73
C LYS A 54 -20.22 18.11 13.83
N PHE A 55 -20.77 19.26 14.19
CA PHE A 55 -21.56 20.12 13.32
C PHE A 55 -20.69 21.28 12.81
N ASP A 56 -20.47 21.36 11.49
CA ASP A 56 -19.66 22.40 10.87
C ASP A 56 -20.55 23.50 10.24
N GLY A 57 -20.78 24.56 11.01
CA GLY A 57 -21.69 25.67 10.70
C GLY A 57 -22.47 26.18 11.92
N ASN A 58 -23.51 26.98 11.66
CA ASN A 58 -24.42 27.54 12.66
C ASN A 58 -25.66 26.66 12.89
N LEU A 59 -26.11 26.53 14.13
CA LEU A 59 -27.29 25.74 14.51
C LEU A 59 -28.31 26.57 15.30
N VAL A 60 -29.55 26.64 14.81
CA VAL A 60 -30.70 27.26 15.49
C VAL A 60 -31.62 26.17 16.03
N ASN A 61 -31.86 26.15 17.34
CA ASN A 61 -32.64 25.12 18.02
C ASN A 61 -34.05 25.61 18.44
N TYR A 62 -35.08 25.07 17.80
CA TYR A 62 -36.49 25.10 18.22
C TYR A 62 -37.02 23.71 18.63
N GLY A 63 -36.17 22.68 18.60
CA GLY A 63 -36.49 21.28 18.86
C GLY A 63 -35.79 20.79 20.12
N ILE A 64 -35.12 19.64 20.05
CA ILE A 64 -34.25 19.16 21.14
C ILE A 64 -32.84 18.93 20.59
N VAL A 65 -31.82 19.47 21.27
CA VAL A 65 -30.41 19.10 21.09
C VAL A 65 -29.97 18.33 22.31
N SER A 66 -29.35 17.18 22.11
CA SER A 66 -28.77 16.36 23.17
C SER A 66 -27.41 15.86 22.70
N PRO A 67 -26.31 16.46 23.19
CA PRO A 67 -25.02 15.80 23.16
C PRO A 67 -25.14 14.42 23.83
N SER A 68 -24.32 13.46 23.43
CA SER A 68 -24.37 12.10 23.97
C SER A 68 -23.02 11.57 24.46
N SER A 69 -22.13 12.51 24.77
CA SER A 69 -20.88 12.46 25.53
C SER A 69 -20.17 13.80 25.28
N ASP A 70 -20.00 14.17 24.01
CA ASP A 70 -19.47 15.47 23.57
C ASP A 70 -20.07 15.86 22.23
N LEU A 71 -20.34 17.15 21.99
CA LEU A 71 -20.83 17.66 20.70
C LEU A 71 -20.09 18.95 20.38
N THR A 72 -19.45 19.02 19.21
CA THR A 72 -18.81 20.26 18.74
C THR A 72 -19.66 20.93 17.65
N ILE A 73 -19.99 22.22 17.85
CA ILE A 73 -20.56 23.12 16.84
C ILE A 73 -19.48 24.16 16.51
N THR A 74 -19.06 24.30 15.25
CA THR A 74 -17.97 25.24 14.91
C THR A 74 -18.42 26.70 14.81
N GLY A 75 -19.67 26.94 14.45
CA GLY A 75 -20.26 28.27 14.35
C GLY A 75 -21.10 28.63 15.58
N ASP A 76 -22.09 29.49 15.37
CA ASP A 76 -22.98 30.00 16.41
C ASP A 76 -24.02 28.94 16.82
N PHE A 77 -24.33 28.86 18.12
CA PHE A 77 -25.45 28.04 18.62
C PHE A 77 -26.53 28.93 19.24
N ARG A 78 -27.72 28.93 18.61
CA ARG A 78 -28.84 29.78 18.99
C ARG A 78 -30.07 28.96 19.35
N GLN A 79 -30.33 28.79 20.63
CA GLN A 79 -31.57 28.22 21.14
C GLN A 79 -32.67 29.27 21.27
N GLU A 80 -33.85 28.93 20.77
CA GLU A 80 -35.04 29.79 20.77
C GLU A 80 -36.06 29.33 21.83
N ASP A 81 -37.13 30.09 22.08
CA ASP A 81 -38.08 29.89 23.17
C ASP A 81 -38.76 28.50 23.26
N SER A 82 -38.72 27.70 22.18
CA SER A 82 -39.24 26.31 22.16
C SER A 82 -38.17 25.22 22.15
N GLY A 83 -36.89 25.60 22.05
CA GLY A 83 -35.77 24.69 22.02
C GLY A 83 -35.39 24.17 23.41
N VAL A 84 -34.99 22.91 23.47
CA VAL A 84 -34.42 22.27 24.66
C VAL A 84 -32.99 21.81 24.36
N LEU A 85 -32.08 22.07 25.30
CA LEU A 85 -30.77 21.44 25.38
C LEU A 85 -30.82 20.43 26.53
N ASP A 86 -30.64 19.14 26.25
CA ASP A 86 -30.84 18.03 27.19
C ASP A 86 -29.50 17.30 27.44
N LEU A 87 -29.00 17.42 28.66
CA LEU A 87 -27.65 17.03 29.09
C LEU A 87 -27.71 16.00 30.22
N ARG A 88 -26.91 14.94 30.14
CA ARG A 88 -26.80 13.93 31.20
C ARG A 88 -25.61 14.21 32.10
N ILE A 89 -25.81 14.10 33.42
CA ILE A 89 -24.75 14.22 34.42
C ILE A 89 -24.68 12.93 35.26
N GLY A 90 -23.54 12.26 35.21
CA GLY A 90 -23.25 11.02 35.94
C GLY A 90 -21.91 11.04 36.72
N GLY A 91 -21.27 12.20 36.82
CA GLY A 91 -19.97 12.40 37.49
C GLY A 91 -19.41 13.80 37.21
N LEU A 92 -18.07 13.93 37.23
CA LEU A 92 -17.34 15.19 37.02
C LEU A 92 -16.47 15.18 35.75
N VAL A 93 -16.11 14.01 35.23
CA VAL A 93 -15.20 13.89 34.08
C VAL A 93 -15.99 14.09 32.78
N PRO A 94 -15.74 15.17 32.01
CA PRO A 94 -16.48 15.44 30.78
C PRO A 94 -16.27 14.32 29.76
N VAL A 95 -17.26 14.11 28.90
CA VAL A 95 -17.29 13.09 27.84
C VAL A 95 -17.42 11.65 28.35
N MET A 96 -16.82 11.34 29.50
CA MET A 96 -16.83 10.01 30.13
C MET A 96 -18.01 9.82 31.10
N GLU A 97 -18.29 10.83 31.93
CA GLU A 97 -19.31 10.77 32.99
C GLU A 97 -20.47 11.75 32.77
N HIS A 98 -20.25 12.85 32.03
CA HIS A 98 -21.30 13.81 31.67
C HIS A 98 -21.20 14.32 30.22
N ASP A 99 -22.35 14.77 29.70
CA ASP A 99 -22.48 15.31 28.34
C ASP A 99 -21.87 16.73 28.22
N SER A 100 -20.99 16.91 27.22
CA SER A 100 -20.30 18.15 26.87
C SER A 100 -20.84 18.77 25.57
N LEU A 101 -20.81 20.10 25.46
CA LEU A 101 -21.12 20.86 24.23
C LEU A 101 -20.14 22.02 24.02
N THR A 102 -19.30 21.93 22.99
CA THR A 102 -18.39 22.98 22.56
C THR A 102 -19.00 23.81 21.42
N VAL A 103 -18.96 25.14 21.52
CA VAL A 103 -19.49 26.09 20.51
C VAL A 103 -18.39 27.08 20.08
N GLY A 104 -17.99 27.06 18.81
CA GLY A 104 -16.93 27.92 18.30
C GLY A 104 -17.33 29.40 18.09
N GLY A 105 -18.63 29.69 17.93
CA GLY A 105 -19.18 31.03 17.72
C GLY A 105 -19.86 31.65 18.95
N GLU A 106 -20.88 32.47 18.71
CA GLU A 106 -21.75 33.04 19.75
C GLU A 106 -22.76 31.99 20.27
N LEU A 107 -22.88 31.90 21.59
CA LEU A 107 -23.95 31.17 22.26
C LEU A 107 -25.14 32.09 22.58
N SER A 108 -26.35 31.70 22.18
CA SER A 108 -27.58 32.40 22.55
C SER A 108 -28.58 31.38 23.13
N LEU A 109 -28.81 31.42 24.45
CA LEU A 109 -29.67 30.47 25.15
C LEU A 109 -31.04 31.08 25.52
N GLY A 110 -32.01 30.94 24.61
CA GLY A 110 -33.44 30.94 24.97
C GLY A 110 -33.92 29.54 25.38
N GLY A 111 -35.23 29.37 25.53
CA GLY A 111 -35.85 28.06 25.77
C GLY A 111 -35.44 27.41 27.10
N THR A 112 -35.14 26.11 27.08
CA THR A 112 -34.82 25.30 28.27
C THR A 112 -33.46 24.62 28.19
N VAL A 113 -32.71 24.61 29.29
CA VAL A 113 -31.59 23.69 29.53
C VAL A 113 -32.04 22.67 30.58
N ARG A 114 -32.05 21.39 30.22
CA ARG A 114 -32.47 20.28 31.07
C ARG A 114 -31.28 19.43 31.47
N LEU A 115 -31.21 19.07 32.74
CA LEU A 115 -30.32 18.03 33.25
C LEU A 115 -31.07 16.71 33.46
N THR A 116 -30.38 15.60 33.18
CA THR A 116 -30.85 14.24 33.41
C THR A 116 -29.80 13.47 34.22
N ARG A 117 -30.13 13.01 35.43
CA ARG A 117 -29.23 12.20 36.28
C ARG A 117 -28.95 10.83 35.65
N THR A 118 -27.67 10.44 35.60
CA THR A 118 -27.23 9.08 35.23
C THR A 118 -26.37 8.46 36.35
N ASN A 119 -26.04 7.18 36.21
CA ASN A 119 -25.08 6.42 37.05
C ASN A 119 -25.32 6.48 38.58
N ASP A 120 -26.55 6.73 39.02
CA ASP A 120 -26.90 7.04 40.41
C ASP A 120 -26.04 8.16 41.06
N TYR A 121 -25.47 9.06 40.24
CA TYR A 121 -24.55 10.12 40.70
C TYR A 121 -25.17 11.02 41.78
N SER A 122 -24.49 11.15 42.92
CA SER A 122 -24.90 12.04 44.01
C SER A 122 -23.96 13.24 44.05
N PRO A 123 -24.42 14.47 43.76
CA PRO A 123 -23.58 15.66 43.85
C PRO A 123 -23.06 15.88 45.29
N VAL A 124 -21.84 16.39 45.41
CA VAL A 124 -21.14 16.68 46.67
C VAL A 124 -20.82 18.17 46.75
N GLU A 125 -21.04 18.80 47.90
CA GLU A 125 -20.78 20.23 48.12
C GLU A 125 -19.33 20.60 47.79
N GLY A 126 -19.14 21.68 47.02
CA GLY A 126 -17.84 22.12 46.50
C GLY A 126 -17.63 21.79 45.02
N HIS A 127 -18.08 20.61 44.57
CA HIS A 127 -17.79 20.12 43.22
C HIS A 127 -18.43 20.98 42.12
N SER A 128 -17.76 21.06 40.97
CA SER A 128 -18.23 21.81 39.80
C SER A 128 -18.21 20.98 38.50
N VAL A 129 -19.20 21.19 37.62
CA VAL A 129 -19.40 20.41 36.38
C VAL A 129 -19.55 21.34 35.18
N ARG A 130 -18.50 21.49 34.38
CA ARG A 130 -18.50 22.28 33.14
C ARG A 130 -19.14 21.49 32.00
N VAL A 131 -20.28 21.97 31.49
CA VAL A 131 -21.06 21.28 30.45
C VAL A 131 -21.00 21.97 29.08
N LEU A 132 -20.83 23.30 29.03
CA LEU A 132 -20.65 24.04 27.78
C LEU A 132 -19.37 24.89 27.82
N THR A 133 -18.74 25.01 26.67
CA THR A 133 -17.70 26.01 26.37
C THR A 133 -18.08 26.78 25.10
N PHE A 134 -17.84 28.09 25.08
CA PHE A 134 -18.25 28.96 23.97
C PHE A 134 -17.38 30.22 23.84
N ALA A 135 -17.17 30.70 22.62
CA ALA A 135 -16.29 31.85 22.36
C ALA A 135 -16.88 33.19 22.84
N SER A 136 -18.20 33.34 22.81
CA SER A 136 -18.92 34.50 23.36
C SER A 136 -20.40 34.16 23.61
N ARG A 137 -21.16 35.03 24.28
CA ARG A 137 -22.61 34.83 24.44
C ARG A 137 -23.45 36.10 24.37
N SER A 138 -24.69 35.90 23.95
CA SER A 138 -25.74 36.91 24.00
C SER A 138 -26.28 37.13 25.43
N ALA A 139 -27.16 38.11 25.58
CA ALA A 139 -27.80 38.46 26.85
C ALA A 139 -29.05 37.62 27.19
N GLN A 140 -29.37 36.58 26.41
CA GLN A 140 -30.47 35.67 26.72
C GLN A 140 -30.17 34.79 27.96
N GLN A 141 -31.23 34.28 28.58
CA GLN A 141 -31.19 33.38 29.74
C GLN A 141 -32.24 32.28 29.54
N PRO A 142 -31.88 30.99 29.65
CA PRO A 142 -32.83 29.89 29.53
C PRO A 142 -33.56 29.62 30.85
N THR A 143 -34.61 28.80 30.78
CA THR A 143 -35.14 28.12 31.96
C THR A 143 -34.30 26.88 32.25
N TYR A 144 -34.00 26.59 33.51
CA TYR A 144 -33.27 25.38 33.90
C TYR A 144 -34.23 24.33 34.48
N GLU A 145 -34.10 23.08 34.05
CA GLU A 145 -34.88 21.92 34.54
C GLU A 145 -33.94 20.81 35.03
N GLY A 146 -34.39 20.02 36.02
CA GLY A 146 -33.66 18.84 36.49
C GLY A 146 -32.50 19.10 37.47
N LEU A 147 -32.47 20.27 38.12
CA LEU A 147 -31.40 20.67 39.05
C LEU A 147 -31.39 19.88 40.38
N ASP A 148 -32.56 19.39 40.80
CA ASP A 148 -32.71 18.51 41.97
C ASP A 148 -32.34 17.07 41.59
N PHE A 149 -31.18 16.62 42.06
CA PHE A 149 -30.71 15.24 41.88
C PHE A 149 -31.19 14.32 43.01
N GLY A 150 -31.83 14.84 44.06
CA GLY A 150 -32.36 14.13 45.21
C GLY A 150 -31.36 14.02 46.37
N GLY A 151 -31.49 14.93 47.35
CA GLY A 151 -30.67 14.99 48.56
C GLY A 151 -30.82 16.34 49.27
N ASP A 152 -29.82 16.74 50.05
CA ASP A 152 -29.67 18.11 50.56
C ASP A 152 -28.89 19.02 49.58
N ALA A 153 -28.55 18.52 48.38
CA ALA A 153 -27.68 19.14 47.40
C ALA A 153 -28.40 19.39 46.05
N GLU A 154 -28.58 20.66 45.69
CA GLU A 154 -29.15 21.12 44.41
C GLU A 154 -28.03 21.71 43.51
N LEU A 155 -28.10 21.53 42.20
CA LEU A 155 -27.14 22.07 41.24
C LEU A 155 -27.49 23.51 40.82
N PHE A 156 -26.58 24.46 41.04
CA PHE A 156 -26.78 25.87 40.68
C PHE A 156 -26.09 26.22 39.34
N PRO A 157 -26.82 26.71 38.32
CA PRO A 157 -26.23 27.12 37.04
C PRO A 157 -25.42 28.41 37.15
N GLN A 158 -24.16 28.36 36.70
CA GLN A 158 -23.28 29.51 36.53
C GLN A 158 -22.96 29.70 35.03
N LEU A 159 -23.69 30.60 34.37
CA LEU A 159 -23.46 30.98 32.98
C LEU A 159 -22.40 32.10 32.90
N GLY A 160 -21.13 31.71 32.82
CA GLY A 160 -19.98 32.60 32.70
C GLY A 160 -19.88 33.32 31.35
N PRO A 161 -18.77 34.02 31.07
CA PRO A 161 -18.57 34.73 29.80
C PRO A 161 -18.23 33.80 28.62
N ALA A 162 -17.73 32.59 28.90
CA ALA A 162 -17.25 31.62 27.91
C ALA A 162 -17.60 30.14 28.26
N ASN A 163 -18.39 29.90 29.31
CA ASN A 163 -18.75 28.57 29.79
C ASN A 163 -20.12 28.53 30.49
N LEU A 164 -20.71 27.33 30.58
CA LEU A 164 -21.78 27.02 31.53
C LEU A 164 -21.29 25.89 32.44
N THR A 165 -21.28 26.18 33.73
CA THR A 165 -20.93 25.23 34.81
C THR A 165 -22.14 25.07 35.72
N PHE A 166 -22.35 23.87 36.24
CA PHE A 166 -23.25 23.64 37.38
C PHE A 166 -22.40 23.37 38.64
N VAL A 167 -22.72 24.04 39.75
CA VAL A 167 -21.97 23.89 41.02
C VAL A 167 -22.87 23.36 42.14
N VAL A 168 -22.28 22.66 43.11
CA VAL A 168 -22.99 22.20 44.31
C VAL A 168 -22.69 23.14 45.47
N GLY A 169 -23.61 24.08 45.72
CA GLY A 169 -23.40 25.15 46.71
C GLY A 169 -22.40 26.20 46.20
N PHE A 170 -21.13 26.07 46.59
CA PHE A 170 -20.03 26.96 46.17
C PHE A 170 -19.06 26.21 45.26
N SER A 171 -18.37 26.95 44.38
CA SER A 171 -17.35 26.39 43.49
C SER A 171 -16.03 26.28 44.26
N SER A 172 -15.70 25.09 44.76
CA SER A 172 -14.36 24.78 45.26
C SER A 172 -13.42 24.53 44.07
N GLY A 173 -12.12 24.55 44.33
CA GLY A 173 -11.18 23.74 43.57
C GLY A 173 -10.56 22.65 44.47
N PRO A 174 -9.57 21.93 43.94
CA PRO A 174 -9.15 20.64 44.49
C PRO A 174 -8.33 20.79 45.78
N LYS A 175 -8.25 19.72 46.56
CA LYS A 175 -7.32 19.60 47.69
C LYS A 175 -6.64 18.24 47.73
N VAL A 176 -5.38 18.22 48.13
CA VAL A 176 -4.64 16.98 48.40
C VAL A 176 -5.21 16.33 49.66
N VAL A 177 -5.64 15.07 49.51
CA VAL A 177 -6.19 14.21 50.57
C VAL A 177 -5.10 13.34 51.18
N SER A 178 -4.13 12.88 50.38
CA SER A 178 -3.00 12.07 50.85
C SER A 178 -1.85 12.03 49.86
N LEU A 179 -0.62 11.92 50.38
CA LEU A 179 0.54 11.41 49.65
C LEU A 179 0.80 9.96 50.05
N VAL A 180 1.16 9.10 49.10
CA VAL A 180 1.49 7.69 49.33
C VAL A 180 2.84 7.35 48.70
N PRO A 181 3.90 7.01 49.46
CA PRO A 181 5.14 6.49 48.91
C PRO A 181 4.95 5.10 48.32
N VAL A 182 5.63 4.81 47.21
CA VAL A 182 5.65 3.49 46.57
C VAL A 182 7.09 2.94 46.57
N ASP A 183 7.50 2.43 47.73
CA ASP A 183 8.84 1.83 48.00
C ASP A 183 9.09 0.48 47.26
N THR A 184 8.31 0.09 46.24
CA THR A 184 8.17 -1.32 45.84
C THR A 184 8.53 -1.67 44.38
N LEU A 185 9.76 -2.17 44.20
CA LEU A 185 10.12 -3.45 43.55
C LEU A 185 9.70 -3.75 42.09
N LEU A 186 8.90 -2.92 41.40
CA LEU A 186 8.18 -3.32 40.17
C LEU A 186 8.13 -2.27 39.04
N ASP A 187 8.97 -1.24 39.06
CA ASP A 187 9.18 -0.33 37.92
C ASP A 187 10.66 -0.41 37.49
N PRO A 188 11.05 -1.31 36.55
CA PRO A 188 12.45 -1.52 36.18
C PRO A 188 13.06 -0.25 35.57
N GLY A 189 14.12 0.29 36.20
CA GLY A 189 14.70 1.60 35.85
C GLY A 189 13.88 2.81 36.34
N GLY A 190 12.78 2.60 37.06
CA GLY A 190 11.96 3.63 37.68
C GLY A 190 12.18 3.70 39.19
N GLY A 191 13.01 4.64 39.63
CA GLY A 191 13.31 4.86 41.06
C GLY A 191 12.12 5.36 41.90
N PRO A 192 12.33 5.67 43.20
CA PRO A 192 11.27 6.00 44.14
C PRO A 192 10.34 7.11 43.64
N TYR A 193 9.05 6.84 43.78
CA TYR A 193 7.98 7.78 43.50
C TYR A 193 6.94 7.77 44.61
N PHE A 194 6.11 8.80 44.63
CA PHE A 194 4.91 8.86 45.44
C PHE A 194 3.72 9.29 44.60
N GLU A 195 2.53 8.84 45.01
CA GLU A 195 1.27 9.21 44.36
C GLU A 195 0.54 10.23 45.23
N VAL A 196 0.18 11.35 44.60
CA VAL A 196 -0.66 12.43 45.12
C VAL A 196 -2.11 12.07 44.83
N PHE A 197 -2.98 12.17 45.84
CA PHE A 197 -4.42 11.95 45.71
C PHE A 197 -5.15 13.25 46.02
N PHE A 198 -5.88 13.76 45.05
CA PHE A 198 -6.84 14.86 45.22
C PHE A 198 -8.23 14.30 45.56
N ASP A 199 -9.15 15.14 46.03
CA ASP A 199 -10.54 14.76 46.28
C ASP A 199 -11.45 14.84 45.05
N GLU A 200 -11.09 15.67 44.06
CA GLU A 200 -11.77 15.80 42.77
C GLU A 200 -10.78 15.82 41.58
N PRO A 201 -11.24 15.61 40.33
CA PRO A 201 -10.38 15.60 39.14
C PRO A 201 -9.67 16.94 38.87
N VAL A 202 -8.35 16.88 38.74
CA VAL A 202 -7.47 18.01 38.42
C VAL A 202 -7.28 18.14 36.90
N ASP A 203 -7.09 19.36 36.39
CA ASP A 203 -6.61 19.58 35.01
C ASP A 203 -5.09 19.32 34.93
N PRO A 204 -4.62 18.26 34.23
CA PRO A 204 -3.20 17.95 34.16
C PRO A 204 -2.34 19.04 33.52
N ALA A 205 -2.93 19.99 32.78
CA ALA A 205 -2.21 21.14 32.26
C ALA A 205 -1.88 22.20 33.34
N THR A 206 -2.37 22.01 34.57
CA THR A 206 -2.21 22.94 35.70
C THR A 206 -1.47 22.34 36.89
N PHE A 207 -0.95 21.10 36.78
CA PHE A 207 -0.09 20.53 37.83
C PHE A 207 1.30 20.22 37.27
N THR A 208 2.24 21.12 37.55
CA THR A 208 3.56 21.20 36.91
C THR A 208 4.70 21.14 37.93
N LEU A 209 5.96 21.26 37.46
CA LEU A 209 7.12 21.41 38.34
C LEU A 209 7.07 22.69 39.20
N ASP A 210 6.48 23.78 38.70
CA ASP A 210 6.41 25.05 39.45
C ASP A 210 5.43 24.98 40.64
N ASP A 211 4.46 24.04 40.59
CA ASP A 211 3.46 23.79 41.63
C ASP A 211 3.96 22.89 42.77
N VAL A 212 5.19 22.39 42.71
CA VAL A 212 5.71 21.39 43.66
C VAL A 212 7.06 21.82 44.21
N THR A 213 7.18 21.89 45.54
CA THR A 213 8.48 21.99 46.23
C THR A 213 8.73 20.72 47.02
N ILE A 214 9.83 20.03 46.72
CA ILE A 214 10.29 18.88 47.50
C ILE A 214 11.61 19.23 48.20
N LEU A 215 11.68 19.04 49.52
CA LEU A 215 12.92 19.12 50.29
C LEU A 215 13.33 17.72 50.76
N ARG A 216 14.62 17.40 50.58
CA ARG A 216 15.25 16.16 51.05
C ARG A 216 15.41 16.13 52.57
N PRO A 217 15.75 14.98 53.18
CA PRO A 217 16.08 14.87 54.60
C PRO A 217 17.22 15.81 55.08
N ASP A 218 18.10 16.24 54.18
CA ASP A 218 19.16 17.24 54.44
C ASP A 218 18.70 18.72 54.35
N GLY A 219 17.42 18.96 54.05
CA GLY A 219 16.83 20.28 53.90
C GLY A 219 17.20 21.01 52.60
N GLN A 220 17.88 20.36 51.65
CA GLN A 220 18.08 20.88 50.29
C GLN A 220 16.92 20.50 49.37
N PRO A 221 16.65 21.26 48.29
CA PRO A 221 15.69 20.84 47.26
C PRO A 221 16.04 19.47 46.66
N ALA A 222 15.02 18.64 46.48
CA ALA A 222 15.08 17.46 45.62
C ALA A 222 14.73 17.87 44.19
N ALA A 223 15.38 17.27 43.20
CA ALA A 223 14.96 17.34 41.81
C ALA A 223 14.07 16.15 41.47
N PHE A 224 13.07 16.38 40.63
CA PHE A 224 12.01 15.44 40.27
C PHE A 224 11.55 15.70 38.83
N PHE A 225 10.80 14.76 38.25
CA PHE A 225 10.19 14.89 36.93
C PHE A 225 8.78 15.51 37.02
N ASP A 226 8.25 16.05 35.91
CA ASP A 226 6.88 16.59 35.85
C ASP A 226 5.84 15.63 36.45
N PRO A 227 4.80 16.11 37.18
CA PRO A 227 3.74 15.26 37.72
C PRO A 227 3.00 14.45 36.64
N GLU A 228 3.11 13.11 36.69
CA GLU A 228 2.51 12.21 35.71
C GLU A 228 1.05 11.87 36.12
N PRO A 229 0.01 12.25 35.35
CA PRO A 229 -1.37 11.87 35.68
C PRO A 229 -1.59 10.35 35.55
N VAL A 230 -2.23 9.73 36.54
CA VAL A 230 -2.46 8.28 36.56
C VAL A 230 -3.58 7.91 35.61
N VAL A 231 -3.31 6.99 34.67
CA VAL A 231 -4.26 6.61 33.60
C VAL A 231 -5.56 6.04 34.19
N GLY A 232 -6.68 6.67 33.88
CA GLY A 232 -8.01 6.31 34.39
C GLY A 232 -8.34 6.89 35.78
N HIS A 233 -7.42 7.64 36.39
CA HIS A 233 -7.55 8.27 37.70
C HIS A 233 -7.15 9.75 37.64
N PRO A 234 -8.02 10.65 37.12
CA PRO A 234 -7.72 12.08 37.01
C PRO A 234 -7.67 12.78 38.38
N GLU A 235 -8.02 12.09 39.46
CA GLU A 235 -7.81 12.51 40.85
C GLU A 235 -6.39 12.16 41.38
N ARG A 236 -5.50 11.58 40.56
CA ARG A 236 -4.18 11.08 40.99
C ARG A 236 -3.04 11.41 40.05
N PHE A 237 -1.90 11.74 40.66
CA PHE A 237 -0.66 12.06 39.96
C PHE A 237 0.53 11.38 40.64
N ARG A 238 1.50 10.96 39.84
CA ARG A 238 2.75 10.34 40.27
C ARG A 238 3.88 11.36 40.17
N ILE A 239 4.68 11.48 41.22
CA ILE A 239 5.87 12.32 41.25
C ILE A 239 7.09 11.45 41.48
N ARG A 240 8.00 11.44 40.50
CA ARG A 240 9.23 10.63 40.45
C ARG A 240 10.44 11.50 40.80
N LEU A 241 11.29 11.06 41.74
CA LEU A 241 12.56 11.75 42.00
C LEU A 241 13.59 11.42 40.91
N VAL A 242 14.56 12.32 40.69
CA VAL A 242 15.77 11.99 39.92
C VAL A 242 16.81 11.31 40.83
N GLN A 243 17.65 10.44 40.27
CA GLN A 243 18.68 9.66 41.00
C GLN A 243 19.56 10.50 41.93
N GLN A 244 19.98 11.70 41.48
CA GLN A 244 20.81 12.64 42.25
C GLN A 244 20.10 13.27 43.47
N ALA A 245 18.79 13.03 43.62
CA ALA A 245 17.99 13.43 44.76
C ALA A 245 17.65 12.28 45.72
N PHE A 246 18.07 11.05 45.42
CA PHE A 246 17.83 9.85 46.23
C PHE A 246 18.61 9.92 47.57
N GLN A 247 17.89 9.83 48.68
CA GLN A 247 18.40 9.78 50.05
C GLN A 247 17.44 8.95 50.91
N ASN A 248 17.96 8.18 51.87
CA ASN A 248 17.12 7.49 52.85
C ASN A 248 16.58 8.48 53.89
N GLY A 249 15.25 8.62 54.01
CA GLY A 249 14.61 9.44 55.05
C GLY A 249 13.29 10.10 54.66
N THR A 250 12.82 11.02 55.50
CA THR A 250 11.60 11.79 55.28
C THR A 250 11.88 13.04 54.45
N TYR A 251 11.19 13.16 53.31
CA TYR A 251 11.14 14.35 52.47
C TYR A 251 9.94 15.20 52.88
N GLN A 252 10.09 16.52 52.81
CA GLN A 252 8.96 17.47 52.90
C GLN A 252 8.46 17.75 51.49
N VAL A 253 7.14 17.83 51.30
CA VAL A 253 6.51 18.07 50.00
C VAL A 253 5.44 19.16 50.17
N THR A 254 5.61 20.28 49.48
CA THR A 254 4.60 21.35 49.35
C THR A 254 4.00 21.29 47.93
N ILE A 255 2.68 21.40 47.82
CA ILE A 255 1.92 21.35 46.54
C ILE A 255 0.95 22.54 46.45
N GLY A 256 0.94 23.22 45.30
CA GLY A 256 0.01 24.31 44.99
C GLY A 256 0.46 25.70 45.50
N PRO A 257 -0.44 26.70 45.50
CA PRO A 257 -1.90 26.60 45.36
C PRO A 257 -2.42 26.74 43.91
N GLU A 258 -1.56 26.89 42.90
CA GLU A 258 -1.97 27.26 41.52
C GLU A 258 -2.53 26.09 40.67
N VAL A 259 -2.60 24.87 41.22
CA VAL A 259 -3.25 23.69 40.61
C VAL A 259 -4.76 23.85 40.55
N ALA A 260 -5.41 23.47 39.44
CA ALA A 260 -6.84 23.65 39.22
C ALA A 260 -7.65 22.37 38.97
N ASP A 261 -8.95 22.41 39.25
CA ASP A 261 -9.91 21.41 38.77
C ASP A 261 -10.12 21.47 37.25
N LEU A 262 -10.83 20.49 36.69
CA LEU A 262 -11.21 20.45 35.27
C LEU A 262 -12.07 21.65 34.81
N VAL A 263 -12.52 22.54 35.70
CA VAL A 263 -13.38 23.69 35.38
C VAL A 263 -12.59 25.02 35.37
N GLY A 264 -11.50 25.11 36.15
CA GLY A 264 -10.62 26.26 36.30
C GLY A 264 -10.58 26.86 37.72
N ASN A 265 -11.04 26.13 38.74
CA ASN A 265 -10.96 26.52 40.14
C ASN A 265 -9.60 26.10 40.73
N LEU A 266 -8.80 27.06 41.21
CA LEU A 266 -7.53 26.81 41.91
C LEU A 266 -7.73 26.07 43.25
N MET A 267 -6.66 25.54 43.85
CA MET A 267 -6.75 24.74 45.09
C MET A 267 -7.49 25.47 46.22
N ASN A 268 -8.22 24.71 47.04
CA ASN A 268 -8.94 25.16 48.24
C ASN A 268 -8.65 24.21 49.42
N GLN A 269 -7.36 24.00 49.68
CA GLN A 269 -6.85 23.07 50.71
C GLN A 269 -7.35 23.41 52.12
N ASN A 270 -7.55 24.70 52.43
CA ASN A 270 -8.05 25.15 53.73
C ASN A 270 -9.59 25.16 53.82
N GLY A 271 -10.28 25.09 52.69
CA GLY A 271 -11.74 24.95 52.61
C GLY A 271 -12.55 26.24 52.86
N ASN A 272 -11.92 27.42 52.86
CA ASN A 272 -12.59 28.68 53.21
C ASN A 272 -13.35 29.37 52.05
N GLN A 273 -13.29 28.82 50.83
CA GLN A 273 -13.92 29.33 49.60
C GLN A 273 -13.19 30.52 48.93
N ILE A 274 -11.91 30.74 49.21
CA ILE A 274 -11.03 31.73 48.57
C ILE A 274 -9.92 31.03 47.78
N ASN A 275 -10.34 30.16 46.86
CA ASN A 275 -9.52 29.30 46.00
C ASN A 275 -8.25 30.00 45.46
N GLY A 276 -7.09 29.38 45.69
CA GLY A 276 -5.80 29.81 45.15
C GLY A 276 -5.04 30.83 45.99
N GLU A 277 -5.39 31.02 47.27
CA GLU A 277 -4.59 31.86 48.17
C GLU A 277 -3.35 31.10 48.72
N PRO A 278 -2.29 31.78 49.23
CA PRO A 278 -1.08 31.10 49.72
C PRO A 278 -1.32 30.12 50.87
N ASP A 279 -2.41 30.28 51.63
CA ASP A 279 -2.83 29.38 52.70
C ASP A 279 -3.59 28.13 52.16
N ASP A 280 -3.73 27.97 50.83
CA ASP A 280 -4.22 26.76 50.15
C ASP A 280 -3.10 25.85 49.60
N ALA A 281 -1.83 26.16 49.86
CA ALA A 281 -0.76 25.20 49.61
C ALA A 281 -0.87 24.00 50.58
N PHE A 282 -0.77 22.78 50.06
CA PHE A 282 -0.68 21.57 50.87
C PHE A 282 0.76 21.34 51.31
N ASP A 283 1.00 21.20 52.61
CA ASP A 283 2.27 20.70 53.18
C ASP A 283 2.11 19.26 53.68
N GLY A 284 3.04 18.38 53.30
CA GLY A 284 3.06 16.98 53.72
C GLY A 284 4.46 16.38 53.83
N GLU A 285 4.53 15.16 54.38
CA GLU A 285 5.76 14.39 54.54
C GLU A 285 5.67 13.05 53.81
N VAL A 286 6.76 12.62 53.17
CA VAL A 286 6.87 11.30 52.55
C VAL A 286 8.18 10.62 52.97
N LEU A 287 8.08 9.40 53.52
CA LEU A 287 9.24 8.58 53.89
C LEU A 287 9.65 7.73 52.69
N ILE A 288 10.89 7.89 52.24
CA ILE A 288 11.50 7.08 51.18
C ILE A 288 12.61 6.23 51.78
N ARG A 289 12.69 4.96 51.36
CA ARG A 289 13.75 4.02 51.72
C ARG A 289 14.29 3.33 50.48
N LEU A 290 15.59 3.06 50.48
CA LEU A 290 16.32 2.56 49.32
C LEU A 290 17.25 1.39 49.66
N PRO A 291 17.49 0.46 48.71
CA PRO A 291 18.61 -0.47 48.75
C PRO A 291 19.97 0.25 48.59
N ASP A 292 21.05 -0.49 48.76
CA ASP A 292 22.45 -0.07 48.56
C ASP A 292 23.30 -1.36 48.40
N LEU A 293 23.57 -1.80 47.16
CA LEU A 293 24.26 -3.05 46.85
C LEU A 293 25.78 -2.84 46.82
N VAL A 294 26.48 -3.40 47.79
CA VAL A 294 27.93 -3.31 47.92
C VAL A 294 28.62 -4.65 47.75
N ILE A 295 29.77 -4.66 47.08
CA ILE A 295 30.70 -5.81 47.13
C ILE A 295 31.43 -5.78 48.49
N GLU A 296 31.19 -6.80 49.32
CA GLU A 296 31.81 -6.94 50.64
C GLU A 296 33.14 -7.74 50.60
N GLU A 297 33.33 -8.56 49.55
CA GLU A 297 34.54 -9.36 49.34
C GLU A 297 34.68 -9.75 47.85
N LEU A 298 35.89 -9.65 47.29
CA LEU A 298 36.26 -10.14 45.94
C LEU A 298 37.60 -10.90 46.00
N SER A 299 37.72 -11.98 45.23
CA SER A 299 38.97 -12.72 45.06
C SER A 299 39.06 -13.43 43.71
N VAL A 300 40.29 -13.48 43.16
CA VAL A 300 40.62 -14.12 41.88
C VAL A 300 41.80 -15.07 42.09
N THR A 301 41.81 -16.22 41.41
CA THR A 301 42.92 -17.17 41.46
C THR A 301 43.03 -17.96 40.14
N PRO A 302 44.24 -18.07 39.55
CA PRO A 302 45.50 -17.43 39.92
C PRO A 302 45.51 -15.92 39.62
N THR A 303 46.53 -15.21 40.10
CA THR A 303 46.82 -13.80 39.80
C THR A 303 47.93 -13.62 38.74
N GLU A 304 48.35 -14.73 38.13
CA GLU A 304 49.28 -14.80 36.99
C GLU A 304 48.72 -15.90 36.05
N ALA A 305 48.51 -15.60 34.76
CA ALA A 305 47.86 -16.52 33.82
C ALA A 305 48.26 -16.30 32.35
N GLU A 306 48.06 -17.33 31.52
CA GLU A 306 48.14 -17.21 30.06
C GLU A 306 46.78 -16.82 29.45
N PHE A 307 46.77 -16.08 28.34
CA PHE A 307 45.55 -15.90 27.54
C PHE A 307 45.06 -17.27 27.03
N GLY A 308 43.75 -17.52 27.06
CA GLY A 308 43.16 -18.84 26.88
C GLY A 308 43.01 -19.67 28.17
N GLN A 309 43.55 -19.22 29.31
CA GLN A 309 43.45 -19.92 30.60
C GLN A 309 42.15 -19.58 31.36
N THR A 310 41.64 -20.54 32.13
CA THR A 310 40.53 -20.33 33.07
C THR A 310 41.00 -19.82 34.44
N LEU A 311 40.36 -18.76 34.93
CA LEU A 311 40.50 -18.21 36.28
C LEU A 311 39.29 -18.58 37.15
N HIS A 312 39.47 -18.57 38.47
CA HIS A 312 38.41 -18.72 39.46
C HIS A 312 38.12 -17.37 40.13
N VAL A 313 36.94 -16.81 39.91
CA VAL A 313 36.49 -15.50 40.44
C VAL A 313 35.38 -15.72 41.46
N ASN A 314 35.49 -15.10 42.64
CA ASN A 314 34.55 -15.28 43.74
C ASN A 314 34.28 -13.94 44.40
N TRP A 315 33.01 -13.58 44.56
CA TRP A 315 32.59 -12.31 45.15
C TRP A 315 31.38 -12.47 46.05
N ARG A 316 31.19 -11.51 46.95
CA ARG A 316 30.09 -11.45 47.91
C ARG A 316 29.44 -10.09 47.86
N VAL A 317 28.12 -10.09 47.64
CA VAL A 317 27.29 -8.89 47.52
C VAL A 317 26.40 -8.77 48.73
N ARG A 318 26.20 -7.57 49.26
CA ARG A 318 25.35 -7.28 50.41
C ARG A 318 24.48 -6.06 50.15
N ASN A 319 23.21 -6.11 50.54
CA ASN A 319 22.37 -4.92 50.63
C ASN A 319 22.64 -4.22 51.97
N ALA A 320 23.31 -3.08 51.94
CA ALA A 320 23.56 -2.20 53.08
C ALA A 320 22.44 -1.16 53.31
N GLY A 321 21.44 -1.13 52.43
CA GLY A 321 20.35 -0.16 52.42
C GLY A 321 19.23 -0.44 53.43
N ALA A 322 18.19 0.40 53.40
CA ALA A 322 17.04 0.36 54.30
C ALA A 322 15.76 -0.21 53.67
N ALA A 323 15.79 -0.57 52.38
CA ALA A 323 14.73 -1.29 51.67
C ALA A 323 15.31 -2.53 50.96
N PRO A 324 14.50 -3.57 50.65
CA PRO A 324 14.97 -4.73 49.89
C PRO A 324 15.37 -4.33 48.46
N ALA A 325 16.55 -4.76 48.01
CA ALA A 325 16.96 -4.64 46.61
C ALA A 325 16.18 -5.68 45.79
N GLY A 326 15.49 -5.29 44.73
CA GLY A 326 14.59 -6.18 44.02
C GLY A 326 14.30 -5.74 42.60
N GLY A 327 13.89 -6.70 41.78
CA GLY A 327 13.99 -6.63 40.33
C GLY A 327 14.90 -7.74 39.82
N LEU A 328 15.31 -7.66 38.55
CA LEU A 328 16.18 -8.65 37.90
C LEU A 328 17.51 -8.01 37.49
N TRP A 329 18.49 -8.02 38.39
CA TRP A 329 19.83 -7.53 38.10
C TRP A 329 20.82 -8.63 37.70
N GLN A 330 21.97 -8.20 37.17
CA GLN A 330 23.08 -9.04 36.75
C GLN A 330 24.41 -8.51 37.31
N ASP A 331 25.18 -9.40 37.92
CA ASP A 331 26.59 -9.18 38.21
C ASP A 331 27.41 -9.54 36.95
N ARG A 332 28.29 -8.67 36.48
CA ARG A 332 29.17 -8.92 35.32
C ARG A 332 30.64 -8.90 35.70
N ILE A 333 31.40 -9.77 35.05
CA ILE A 333 32.85 -9.93 35.25
C ILE A 333 33.56 -9.45 33.99
N TYR A 334 34.46 -8.50 34.12
CA TYR A 334 35.21 -7.87 33.03
C TYR A 334 36.71 -8.09 33.17
N LEU A 335 37.41 -8.20 32.04
CA LEU A 335 38.84 -7.96 31.93
C LEU A 335 39.06 -6.51 31.45
N THR A 336 39.81 -5.72 32.23
CA THR A 336 40.16 -4.33 31.90
C THR A 336 41.65 -4.07 32.11
N ILE A 337 42.13 -2.92 31.61
CA ILE A 337 43.49 -2.40 31.84
C ILE A 337 43.47 -1.31 32.95
N GLY A 338 42.28 -0.91 33.42
CA GLY A 338 42.07 0.06 34.50
C GLY A 338 41.77 -0.58 35.87
N THR A 339 41.11 0.20 36.74
CA THR A 339 40.50 -0.26 38.01
C THR A 339 39.04 0.20 38.13
N THR A 340 38.43 0.59 37.01
CA THR A 340 37.09 1.16 36.82
C THR A 340 36.67 0.82 35.40
N SER A 341 35.37 0.70 35.12
CA SER A 341 34.94 0.27 33.78
C SER A 341 35.31 1.26 32.68
N SER A 342 35.51 0.73 31.47
CA SER A 342 35.82 1.51 30.27
C SER A 342 35.11 0.95 29.02
N ALA A 343 34.94 1.79 28.00
CA ALA A 343 34.29 1.41 26.75
C ALA A 343 35.10 0.43 25.86
N GLY A 344 36.22 -0.09 26.35
CA GLY A 344 37.02 -1.16 25.73
C GLY A 344 37.19 -2.39 26.62
N ASP A 345 36.42 -2.51 27.71
CA ASP A 345 36.52 -3.64 28.64
C ASP A 345 35.85 -4.90 28.08
N LEU A 346 36.45 -6.05 28.37
CA LEU A 346 36.09 -7.33 27.78
C LEU A 346 35.26 -8.17 28.75
N LEU A 347 33.96 -8.29 28.47
CA LEU A 347 33.01 -9.08 29.27
C LEU A 347 33.36 -10.57 29.23
N LEU A 348 33.56 -11.18 30.41
CA LEU A 348 33.94 -12.58 30.58
C LEU A 348 32.77 -13.49 31.00
N ASP A 349 31.86 -12.98 31.86
CA ASP A 349 30.67 -13.71 32.32
C ASP A 349 29.59 -12.71 32.81
N SER A 350 28.32 -13.15 32.79
CA SER A 350 27.17 -12.40 33.34
C SER A 350 26.29 -13.33 34.17
N VAL A 351 25.96 -12.90 35.39
CA VAL A 351 25.41 -13.73 36.46
C VAL A 351 24.22 -13.06 37.10
N SER A 352 23.03 -13.64 36.94
CA SER A 352 21.84 -13.12 37.63
C SER A 352 21.93 -13.27 39.15
N ALA A 353 21.34 -12.30 39.85
CA ALA A 353 21.10 -12.35 41.28
C ALA A 353 20.06 -13.41 41.70
N GLU A 354 19.22 -13.91 40.78
CA GLU A 354 18.28 -15.00 41.04
C GLU A 354 18.97 -16.26 41.60
N PRO A 355 18.42 -16.93 42.63
CA PRO A 355 17.12 -16.69 43.29
C PRO A 355 17.23 -15.85 44.58
N ASP A 356 18.29 -15.05 44.74
CA ASP A 356 18.56 -14.24 45.94
C ASP A 356 17.89 -12.85 45.88
N SER A 357 17.08 -12.59 44.84
CA SER A 357 16.21 -11.40 44.72
C SER A 357 14.79 -11.70 45.27
N PRO A 358 14.16 -10.78 46.04
CA PRO A 358 14.73 -9.53 46.53
C PRO A 358 15.70 -9.77 47.71
N LEU A 359 16.82 -9.05 47.69
CA LEU A 359 17.82 -9.08 48.74
C LEU A 359 17.42 -8.12 49.87
N GLU A 360 16.86 -8.67 50.95
CA GLU A 360 16.48 -7.94 52.16
C GLU A 360 17.63 -7.10 52.76
N PRO A 361 17.36 -6.01 53.50
CA PRO A 361 18.36 -5.24 54.25
C PRO A 361 19.27 -6.11 55.14
N ASP A 362 20.57 -5.82 55.14
CA ASP A 362 21.65 -6.64 55.72
C ASP A 362 21.79 -8.07 55.13
N GLY A 363 20.96 -8.44 54.15
CA GLY A 363 21.06 -9.67 53.37
C GLY A 363 22.26 -9.66 52.44
N PHE A 364 22.80 -10.86 52.16
CA PHE A 364 23.95 -11.03 51.27
C PHE A 364 23.87 -12.34 50.50
N TYR A 365 24.49 -12.39 49.33
CA TYR A 365 24.76 -13.61 48.59
C TYR A 365 26.23 -13.72 48.20
N THR A 366 26.65 -14.92 47.78
CA THR A 366 28.00 -15.18 47.28
C THR A 366 27.90 -15.83 45.91
N ARG A 367 28.83 -15.48 45.02
CA ARG A 367 28.97 -16.08 43.69
C ARG A 367 30.40 -16.57 43.50
N SER A 368 30.52 -17.55 42.61
CA SER A 368 31.74 -18.25 42.28
C SER A 368 31.66 -18.67 40.82
N ARG A 369 32.70 -18.39 40.03
CA ARG A 369 32.75 -18.60 38.59
C ARG A 369 34.11 -19.05 38.10
N LEU A 370 34.07 -19.82 37.01
CA LEU A 370 35.22 -20.20 36.22
C LEU A 370 35.13 -19.43 34.90
N VAL A 371 35.93 -18.38 34.76
CA VAL A 371 35.94 -17.54 33.56
C VAL A 371 37.18 -17.87 32.74
N THR A 372 37.02 -18.12 31.44
CA THR A 372 38.16 -18.33 30.54
C THR A 372 38.51 -17.01 29.89
N ILE A 373 39.73 -16.54 30.11
CA ILE A 373 40.23 -15.35 29.42
C ILE A 373 40.40 -15.72 27.94
N PRO A 374 39.78 -15.00 26.99
CA PRO A 374 39.90 -15.34 25.59
C PRO A 374 41.32 -15.07 25.07
N LEU A 375 41.64 -15.73 23.96
CA LEU A 375 42.93 -15.62 23.28
C LEU A 375 42.68 -14.88 21.97
N LEU A 376 42.94 -13.57 21.98
CA LEU A 376 42.64 -12.62 20.89
C LEU A 376 43.95 -11.89 20.50
N SER A 377 44.02 -11.32 19.30
CA SER A 377 45.27 -10.77 18.74
C SER A 377 45.56 -9.35 19.22
N GLU A 378 44.54 -8.60 19.61
CA GLU A 378 44.63 -7.29 20.25
C GLU A 378 45.10 -7.32 21.72
N LEU A 379 45.19 -8.51 22.33
CA LEU A 379 45.54 -8.69 23.75
C LEU A 379 47.05 -8.92 23.93
N ALA A 380 47.75 -7.85 24.31
CA ALA A 380 49.19 -7.86 24.59
C ALA A 380 49.52 -8.46 25.98
N PRO A 381 50.74 -8.98 26.22
CA PRO A 381 51.16 -9.41 27.56
C PRO A 381 51.40 -8.20 28.47
N GLY A 382 50.88 -8.22 29.70
CA GLY A 382 50.96 -7.06 30.60
C GLY A 382 50.13 -7.21 31.88
N GLU A 383 49.97 -6.08 32.58
CA GLU A 383 49.09 -5.98 33.75
C GLU A 383 47.65 -5.72 33.31
N TYR A 384 46.72 -6.54 33.79
CA TYR A 384 45.29 -6.40 33.60
C TYR A 384 44.59 -6.47 34.96
N THR A 385 43.29 -6.21 34.96
CA THR A 385 42.44 -6.25 36.16
C THR A 385 41.18 -7.03 35.84
N ILE A 386 40.80 -7.94 36.74
CA ILE A 386 39.45 -8.50 36.76
C ILE A 386 38.58 -7.55 37.58
N LEU A 387 37.64 -6.91 36.91
CA LEU A 387 36.64 -6.01 37.51
C LEU A 387 35.33 -6.80 37.66
N VAL A 388 34.69 -6.72 38.83
CA VAL A 388 33.32 -7.20 39.02
C VAL A 388 32.42 -6.01 39.26
N MET A 389 31.31 -5.97 38.54
CA MET A 389 30.24 -4.97 38.70
C MET A 389 28.96 -5.70 39.07
N VAL A 390 28.32 -5.27 40.15
CA VAL A 390 26.99 -5.71 40.61
C VAL A 390 25.95 -4.77 40.01
N ASP A 391 24.83 -5.34 39.59
CA ASP A 391 23.77 -4.64 38.86
C ASP A 391 24.31 -3.73 37.73
N ASP A 392 25.05 -4.37 36.82
CA ASP A 392 25.70 -3.70 35.71
C ASP A 392 24.67 -3.29 34.63
N GLY A 393 23.99 -2.18 34.90
CA GLY A 393 22.84 -1.66 34.17
C GLY A 393 21.85 -0.83 35.00
N ASP A 394 22.16 -0.53 36.27
CA ASP A 394 21.39 0.38 37.15
C ASP A 394 19.89 0.00 37.24
N SER A 395 19.59 -1.31 37.36
CA SER A 395 18.22 -1.84 37.33
C SER A 395 17.51 -1.75 38.69
N VAL A 396 18.28 -1.74 39.77
CA VAL A 396 17.92 -1.42 41.15
C VAL A 396 18.27 0.05 41.38
N ALA A 397 17.32 0.84 41.86
CA ALA A 397 17.53 2.28 42.06
C ALA A 397 18.20 2.55 43.42
N GLU A 398 19.44 3.04 43.42
CA GLU A 398 20.28 3.16 44.62
C GLU A 398 20.71 4.61 44.91
N PRO A 399 21.08 4.94 46.16
CA PRO A 399 21.60 6.27 46.49
C PRO A 399 23.00 6.53 45.91
N SER A 400 23.70 5.50 45.41
CA SER A 400 25.03 5.62 44.79
C SER A 400 25.42 4.33 44.03
N GLU A 401 25.35 4.35 42.70
CA GLU A 401 25.80 3.21 41.85
C GLU A 401 27.34 3.02 41.86
N ASN A 402 28.09 3.94 42.48
CA ASN A 402 29.56 3.97 42.42
C ASN A 402 30.23 3.00 43.41
N ASN A 403 29.47 2.33 44.28
CA ASN A 403 29.97 1.34 45.24
C ASN A 403 29.68 -0.11 44.83
N ASN A 404 29.13 -0.29 43.62
CA ASN A 404 28.62 -1.56 43.12
C ASN A 404 29.75 -2.31 42.37
N SER A 405 31.01 -1.90 42.52
CA SER A 405 32.16 -2.51 41.83
C SER A 405 33.41 -2.62 42.69
N ASP A 406 34.20 -3.67 42.43
CA ASP A 406 35.51 -3.96 43.05
C ASP A 406 36.39 -4.71 42.05
N SER A 407 37.72 -4.72 42.25
CA SER A 407 38.63 -5.21 41.22
C SER A 407 39.96 -5.80 41.74
N VAL A 408 40.51 -6.78 41.00
CA VAL A 408 41.75 -7.50 41.35
C VAL A 408 42.72 -7.53 40.17
N LEU A 409 43.95 -7.06 40.40
CA LEU A 409 45.05 -7.08 39.44
C LEU A 409 45.51 -8.52 39.11
N ILE A 410 45.79 -8.77 37.83
CA ILE A 410 46.31 -10.03 37.28
C ILE A 410 47.41 -9.76 36.24
N GLN A 411 48.46 -10.59 36.24
CA GLN A 411 49.49 -10.56 35.19
C GLN A 411 49.10 -11.53 34.07
N MET A 412 49.07 -11.06 32.82
CA MET A 412 48.71 -11.86 31.64
C MET A 412 49.88 -12.05 30.67
N THR A 413 50.03 -13.27 30.14
CA THR A 413 51.04 -13.61 29.12
C THR A 413 50.42 -14.33 27.91
N ILE A 414 50.97 -14.13 26.70
CA ILE A 414 50.52 -14.85 25.50
C ILE A 414 51.15 -16.26 25.46
N PRO A 415 50.38 -17.34 25.23
CA PRO A 415 50.92 -18.69 25.03
C PRO A 415 51.67 -18.81 23.69
N PRO A 416 52.50 -19.86 23.48
CA PRO A 416 53.20 -20.07 22.21
C PRO A 416 52.23 -20.26 21.02
N ALA A 417 52.38 -19.43 19.98
CA ALA A 417 51.53 -19.40 18.78
C ALA A 417 52.34 -19.69 17.48
N PRO A 418 51.70 -20.14 16.38
CA PRO A 418 52.26 -20.16 15.02
C PRO A 418 52.45 -18.75 14.41
N ASP A 419 52.95 -18.71 13.17
CA ASP A 419 53.03 -17.54 12.28
C ASP A 419 53.10 -18.08 10.84
N LEU A 420 51.96 -18.17 10.14
CA LEU A 420 51.84 -18.66 8.76
C LEU A 420 52.04 -17.51 7.78
N ARG A 421 53.06 -17.61 6.92
CA ARG A 421 53.32 -16.60 5.89
C ARG A 421 53.71 -17.17 4.55
N VAL A 422 53.30 -16.48 3.50
CA VAL A 422 53.70 -16.80 2.12
C VAL A 422 55.08 -16.22 1.83
N VAL A 423 56.03 -17.05 1.40
CA VAL A 423 57.43 -16.66 1.15
C VAL A 423 57.82 -16.62 -0.33
N GLU A 424 57.02 -17.22 -1.22
CA GLU A 424 57.24 -17.22 -2.66
C GLU A 424 55.89 -17.35 -3.39
N VAL A 425 55.69 -16.59 -4.47
CA VAL A 425 54.53 -16.67 -5.37
C VAL A 425 55.00 -16.65 -6.82
N ALA A 426 54.48 -17.58 -7.64
CA ALA A 426 54.76 -17.67 -9.07
C ALA A 426 53.45 -17.83 -9.88
N ALA A 427 53.34 -17.04 -10.96
CA ALA A 427 52.21 -17.00 -11.88
C ALA A 427 52.70 -16.65 -13.31
N PRO A 428 51.87 -16.84 -14.36
CA PRO A 428 52.22 -16.44 -15.72
C PRO A 428 52.29 -14.92 -15.88
N ALA A 429 53.05 -14.43 -16.85
CA ALA A 429 53.18 -12.99 -17.09
C ALA A 429 52.04 -12.38 -17.92
N ASN A 430 51.25 -13.19 -18.65
CA ASN A 430 50.18 -12.74 -19.54
C ASN A 430 49.07 -13.80 -19.62
N ALA A 431 47.81 -13.38 -19.79
CA ALA A 431 46.68 -14.22 -20.21
C ALA A 431 45.54 -13.37 -20.82
N ARG A 432 44.50 -14.00 -21.36
CA ARG A 432 43.19 -13.38 -21.68
C ARG A 432 42.14 -13.75 -20.65
N ALA A 433 41.06 -12.96 -20.59
CA ALA A 433 39.83 -13.37 -19.93
C ALA A 433 39.34 -14.70 -20.54
N GLY A 434 39.02 -15.69 -19.70
CA GLY A 434 38.62 -17.03 -20.14
C GLY A 434 39.78 -18.02 -20.39
N ASP A 435 41.04 -17.63 -20.26
CA ASP A 435 42.16 -18.60 -20.25
C ASP A 435 42.22 -19.35 -18.89
N VAL A 436 42.83 -20.53 -18.87
CA VAL A 436 43.14 -21.25 -17.62
C VAL A 436 44.63 -21.09 -17.31
N VAL A 437 44.93 -20.52 -16.15
CA VAL A 437 46.32 -20.23 -15.70
C VAL A 437 46.66 -21.06 -14.47
N ASN A 438 47.93 -21.36 -14.23
CA ASN A 438 48.39 -22.02 -13.00
C ASN A 438 49.12 -21.03 -12.11
N VAL A 439 48.69 -20.90 -10.85
CA VAL A 439 49.38 -20.11 -9.81
C VAL A 439 49.86 -21.06 -8.71
N THR A 440 51.09 -20.85 -8.25
CA THR A 440 51.76 -21.67 -7.21
C THR A 440 52.47 -20.78 -6.21
N TRP A 441 52.48 -21.17 -4.94
CA TRP A 441 53.15 -20.44 -3.86
C TRP A 441 53.75 -21.38 -2.83
N THR A 442 54.71 -20.87 -2.05
CA THR A 442 55.28 -21.55 -0.89
C THR A 442 54.91 -20.76 0.37
N ALA A 443 54.38 -21.43 1.38
CA ALA A 443 54.10 -20.85 2.70
C ALA A 443 54.86 -21.61 3.80
N GLU A 444 55.17 -20.92 4.90
CA GLU A 444 55.91 -21.46 6.05
C GLU A 444 55.26 -21.10 7.39
N ASN A 445 55.44 -21.94 8.41
CA ASN A 445 55.17 -21.57 9.81
C ASN A 445 56.48 -21.10 10.44
N ALA A 446 56.66 -19.78 10.60
CA ALA A 446 57.84 -19.18 11.19
C ALA A 446 57.72 -18.91 12.71
N GLY A 447 56.58 -19.27 13.32
CA GLY A 447 56.25 -19.00 14.72
C GLY A 447 56.90 -19.93 15.75
N THR A 448 56.25 -20.05 16.90
CA THR A 448 56.77 -20.78 18.08
C THR A 448 56.02 -22.07 18.41
N ALA A 449 54.80 -22.24 17.90
CA ALA A 449 53.99 -23.46 18.03
C ALA A 449 53.66 -24.09 16.67
N LYS A 450 53.12 -25.32 16.68
CA LYS A 450 52.61 -25.98 15.47
C LYS A 450 51.27 -25.35 15.08
N ALA A 451 51.12 -24.90 13.83
CA ALA A 451 49.82 -24.59 13.26
C ALA A 451 48.97 -25.88 13.15
N THR A 452 47.78 -25.88 13.74
CA THR A 452 46.87 -27.03 13.81
C THR A 452 45.43 -26.63 13.55
N GLY A 453 44.76 -27.36 12.69
CA GLY A 453 43.41 -27.04 12.23
C GLY A 453 43.32 -27.31 10.74
N THR A 454 42.53 -26.52 10.04
CA THR A 454 42.44 -26.50 8.58
C THR A 454 42.19 -25.05 8.18
N TRP A 455 42.96 -24.55 7.22
CA TRP A 455 42.88 -23.16 6.77
C TRP A 455 42.76 -23.05 5.25
N LEU A 456 42.31 -21.88 4.78
CA LEU A 456 42.16 -21.56 3.37
C LEU A 456 43.19 -20.54 2.89
N ASP A 457 44.09 -20.98 2.00
CA ASP A 457 44.87 -20.08 1.18
C ASP A 457 43.98 -19.50 0.08
N ARG A 458 44.20 -18.23 -0.30
CA ARG A 458 43.45 -17.54 -1.35
C ARG A 458 44.36 -16.79 -2.30
N VAL A 459 44.01 -16.85 -3.59
CA VAL A 459 44.74 -16.23 -4.71
C VAL A 459 43.84 -15.19 -5.37
N TYR A 460 44.36 -13.98 -5.53
CA TYR A 460 43.64 -12.82 -6.05
C TYR A 460 44.38 -12.19 -7.25
N LEU A 461 43.63 -11.49 -8.11
CA LEU A 461 44.14 -10.50 -9.06
C LEU A 461 43.72 -9.11 -8.59
N SER A 462 44.67 -8.19 -8.38
CA SER A 462 44.41 -6.81 -7.95
C SER A 462 45.06 -5.80 -8.89
N THR A 463 44.51 -4.60 -9.00
CA THR A 463 45.13 -3.45 -9.68
C THR A 463 46.18 -2.74 -8.81
N THR A 464 46.17 -3.01 -7.50
CA THR A 464 47.10 -2.50 -6.48
C THR A 464 48.01 -3.63 -5.95
N ASP A 465 49.03 -3.30 -5.16
CA ASP A 465 49.83 -4.24 -4.38
C ASP A 465 49.16 -4.64 -3.03
N ASP A 466 47.85 -4.41 -2.91
CA ASP A 466 47.02 -4.79 -1.76
C ASP A 466 45.65 -5.37 -2.19
N LEU A 467 44.78 -5.65 -1.21
CA LEU A 467 43.47 -6.25 -1.44
C LEU A 467 42.34 -5.24 -1.77
N THR A 468 42.62 -3.94 -1.93
CA THR A 468 41.55 -2.92 -2.04
C THR A 468 40.71 -3.03 -3.31
N GLU A 469 41.30 -3.43 -4.43
CA GLU A 469 40.61 -3.67 -5.72
C GLU A 469 40.77 -5.15 -6.17
N ALA A 470 40.92 -6.07 -5.22
CA ALA A 470 41.26 -7.47 -5.48
C ALA A 470 40.06 -8.37 -5.83
N THR A 471 40.15 -9.04 -6.98
CA THR A 471 39.25 -10.12 -7.41
C THR A 471 39.80 -11.48 -6.97
N LEU A 472 39.06 -12.22 -6.13
CA LEU A 472 39.38 -13.60 -5.78
C LEU A 472 39.27 -14.50 -7.02
N VAL A 473 40.36 -15.19 -7.37
CA VAL A 473 40.40 -16.11 -8.53
C VAL A 473 40.52 -17.58 -8.14
N GLY A 474 41.09 -17.90 -6.98
CA GLY A 474 41.21 -19.29 -6.51
C GLY A 474 41.41 -19.41 -5.01
N SER A 475 41.18 -20.61 -4.48
CA SER A 475 41.45 -20.95 -3.07
C SER A 475 41.89 -22.40 -2.95
N PHE A 476 42.66 -22.69 -1.91
CA PHE A 476 43.29 -23.99 -1.66
C PHE A 476 43.24 -24.27 -0.15
N GLN A 477 42.84 -25.49 0.22
CA GLN A 477 42.67 -25.89 1.62
C GLN A 477 43.88 -26.69 2.10
N TYR A 478 44.39 -26.37 3.29
CA TYR A 478 45.49 -27.11 3.93
C TYR A 478 45.07 -27.64 5.31
N ASP A 479 45.24 -28.95 5.55
CA ASP A 479 44.72 -29.66 6.73
C ASP A 479 45.75 -30.51 7.50
N ALA A 480 46.97 -30.69 6.97
CA ALA A 480 48.00 -31.52 7.61
C ALA A 480 48.60 -30.90 8.89
N GLY A 481 48.47 -29.57 9.02
CA GLY A 481 49.11 -28.75 10.04
C GLY A 481 50.64 -28.63 9.85
N LEU A 482 51.22 -27.52 10.29
CA LEU A 482 52.57 -27.12 9.90
C LEU A 482 53.47 -26.93 11.14
N LEU A 483 54.56 -27.69 11.23
CA LEU A 483 55.55 -27.54 12.32
C LEU A 483 56.34 -26.23 12.18
N VAL A 484 56.90 -25.74 13.29
CA VAL A 484 57.81 -24.58 13.30
C VAL A 484 58.98 -24.82 12.34
N GLY A 485 59.21 -23.87 11.42
CA GLY A 485 60.21 -23.93 10.36
C GLY A 485 59.90 -24.90 9.21
N GLN A 486 58.67 -25.43 9.12
CA GLN A 486 58.22 -26.27 8.03
C GLN A 486 57.51 -25.43 6.95
N THR A 487 57.69 -25.80 5.68
CA THR A 487 57.00 -25.20 4.53
C THR A 487 56.04 -26.17 3.85
N TYR A 488 55.13 -25.64 3.04
CA TYR A 488 54.38 -26.38 2.02
C TYR A 488 54.24 -25.56 0.74
N THR A 489 53.85 -26.21 -0.36
CA THR A 489 53.59 -25.58 -1.65
C THR A 489 52.12 -25.75 -2.01
N GLY A 490 51.41 -24.64 -2.23
CA GLY A 490 50.03 -24.62 -2.73
C GLY A 490 49.97 -24.37 -4.24
N SER A 491 48.85 -24.73 -4.85
CA SER A 491 48.61 -24.56 -6.29
C SER A 491 47.13 -24.46 -6.61
N VAL A 492 46.76 -23.54 -7.50
CA VAL A 492 45.42 -23.48 -8.13
C VAL A 492 45.53 -23.25 -9.63
N THR A 493 44.58 -23.80 -10.39
CA THR A 493 44.46 -23.58 -11.84
C THR A 493 43.17 -22.81 -12.21
N PRO A 494 43.04 -21.53 -11.84
CA PRO A 494 41.81 -20.77 -12.06
C PRO A 494 41.56 -20.42 -13.53
N LEU A 495 40.28 -20.24 -13.85
CA LEU A 495 39.85 -19.52 -15.05
C LEU A 495 40.05 -18.02 -14.81
N VAL A 496 40.69 -17.33 -15.76
CA VAL A 496 40.96 -15.90 -15.67
C VAL A 496 39.64 -15.12 -15.83
N PRO A 497 39.25 -14.28 -14.85
CA PRO A 497 37.98 -13.55 -14.90
C PRO A 497 37.95 -12.48 -16.00
N SER A 498 36.73 -12.09 -16.38
CA SER A 498 36.49 -11.00 -17.35
C SER A 498 36.63 -9.62 -16.69
N LEU A 499 37.87 -9.24 -16.37
CA LEU A 499 38.25 -7.90 -15.88
C LEU A 499 38.75 -7.01 -17.05
N PRO A 500 38.85 -5.68 -16.88
CA PRO A 500 39.41 -4.78 -17.89
C PRO A 500 40.84 -5.13 -18.33
N GLU A 501 41.24 -4.79 -19.57
CA GLU A 501 42.65 -4.92 -19.99
C GLU A 501 43.55 -4.09 -19.07
N GLY A 502 44.62 -4.70 -18.56
CA GLY A 502 45.55 -4.05 -17.65
C GLY A 502 46.66 -4.99 -17.19
N ASP A 503 47.63 -4.43 -16.48
CA ASP A 503 48.63 -5.18 -15.74
C ASP A 503 48.13 -5.30 -14.28
N TYR A 504 48.05 -6.53 -13.74
CA TYR A 504 47.52 -6.85 -12.41
C TYR A 504 48.60 -7.45 -11.51
N HIS A 505 48.50 -7.22 -10.21
CA HIS A 505 49.23 -7.95 -9.18
C HIS A 505 48.54 -9.28 -8.91
N VAL A 506 49.32 -10.37 -8.83
CA VAL A 506 48.84 -11.65 -8.29
C VAL A 506 49.18 -11.68 -6.81
N ILE A 507 48.18 -11.78 -5.94
CA ILE A 507 48.33 -11.73 -4.49
C ILE A 507 47.92 -13.08 -3.91
N VAL A 508 48.70 -13.61 -2.97
CA VAL A 508 48.34 -14.81 -2.20
C VAL A 508 48.29 -14.46 -0.73
N VAL A 509 47.24 -14.91 -0.05
CA VAL A 509 47.08 -14.83 1.40
C VAL A 509 47.00 -16.27 1.93
N THR A 510 47.89 -16.64 2.84
CA THR A 510 47.76 -17.89 3.62
C THR A 510 46.80 -17.66 4.79
N ASP A 511 46.08 -18.69 5.22
CA ASP A 511 44.99 -18.58 6.20
C ASP A 511 44.13 -17.29 6.04
N ALA A 512 43.58 -17.13 4.85
CA ALA A 512 42.84 -15.94 4.46
C ALA A 512 41.46 -15.79 5.15
N MET A 513 41.17 -16.62 6.15
CA MET A 513 39.95 -16.61 6.96
C MET A 513 40.20 -16.38 8.45
N ASN A 514 41.46 -16.43 8.91
CA ASN A 514 41.80 -16.47 10.34
C ASN A 514 41.24 -17.74 11.02
N ASP A 515 41.46 -18.90 10.39
CA ASP A 515 41.08 -20.22 10.92
C ASP A 515 42.09 -20.72 11.99
N VAL A 516 43.31 -20.15 12.05
CA VAL A 516 44.40 -20.44 12.99
C VAL A 516 44.81 -19.16 13.70
N TYR A 517 44.80 -19.16 15.03
CA TYR A 517 45.31 -18.05 15.84
C TYR A 517 46.84 -17.98 15.80
N GLU A 518 47.40 -16.83 15.42
CA GLU A 518 48.82 -16.60 15.16
C GLU A 518 49.43 -15.55 16.11
N GLY A 519 48.58 -14.93 16.95
CA GLY A 519 48.97 -14.02 18.01
C GLY A 519 49.14 -12.60 17.50
N MET A 520 50.39 -12.16 17.35
CA MET A 520 50.74 -10.82 16.86
C MET A 520 51.17 -10.82 15.39
N HIS A 521 50.94 -11.92 14.66
CA HIS A 521 51.47 -12.15 13.31
C HIS A 521 50.40 -12.18 12.21
N GLU A 522 49.13 -12.05 12.58
CA GLU A 522 47.94 -12.03 11.70
C GLU A 522 48.09 -11.10 10.46
N ASP A 523 48.83 -10.00 10.63
CA ASP A 523 49.08 -8.98 9.60
C ASP A 523 50.10 -9.41 8.51
N ASN A 524 50.85 -10.50 8.69
CA ASN A 524 51.95 -10.89 7.78
C ASN A 524 51.65 -12.08 6.86
N ASN A 525 50.37 -12.39 6.66
CA ASN A 525 49.92 -13.58 5.92
C ASN A 525 49.83 -13.38 4.39
N MET A 526 50.01 -12.14 3.91
CA MET A 526 49.90 -11.75 2.50
C MET A 526 51.26 -11.61 1.80
N MET A 527 51.36 -12.11 0.56
CA MET A 527 52.50 -11.88 -0.34
C MET A 527 52.06 -11.57 -1.77
N VAL A 528 52.72 -10.59 -2.39
CA VAL A 528 52.49 -10.16 -3.78
C VAL A 528 53.52 -10.81 -4.70
N ALA A 529 53.09 -11.30 -5.87
CA ALA A 529 53.98 -11.87 -6.87
C ALA A 529 54.97 -10.83 -7.42
N PRO A 530 56.24 -11.19 -7.68
CA PRO A 530 57.29 -10.24 -8.07
C PRO A 530 57.18 -9.73 -9.53
N ASN A 531 56.21 -10.22 -10.30
CA ASN A 531 55.95 -9.78 -11.68
C ASN A 531 54.46 -9.51 -11.86
N LEU A 532 54.12 -8.48 -12.66
CA LEU A 532 52.75 -8.20 -13.05
C LEU A 532 52.22 -9.25 -14.04
N PHE A 533 50.93 -9.58 -13.88
CA PHE A 533 50.13 -10.43 -14.73
C PHE A 533 49.36 -9.55 -15.72
N ARG A 534 49.74 -9.55 -17.00
CA ARG A 534 49.03 -8.75 -18.02
C ARG A 534 47.78 -9.47 -18.52
N LEU A 535 46.62 -8.95 -18.15
CA LEU A 535 45.34 -9.34 -18.74
C LEU A 535 45.16 -8.68 -20.10
N ARG A 536 44.72 -9.46 -21.09
CA ARG A 536 44.43 -9.05 -22.46
C ARG A 536 42.94 -9.21 -22.79
N PRO A 537 42.38 -8.41 -23.71
CA PRO A 537 40.99 -8.56 -24.13
C PRO A 537 40.75 -9.88 -24.88
N PRO A 538 39.49 -10.36 -24.94
CA PRO A 538 39.07 -11.40 -25.87
C PRO A 538 39.27 -10.96 -27.34
N ASP A 539 39.43 -11.93 -28.25
CA ASP A 539 39.38 -11.66 -29.69
C ASP A 539 37.95 -11.35 -30.16
N ALA A 540 37.82 -10.56 -31.22
CA ALA A 540 36.53 -10.09 -31.74
C ALA A 540 36.55 -9.85 -33.26
N ILE A 541 35.45 -10.20 -33.90
CA ILE A 541 35.16 -9.97 -35.32
C ILE A 541 33.81 -9.27 -35.46
N TRP A 542 33.47 -8.85 -36.68
CA TRP A 542 32.16 -8.28 -37.00
C TRP A 542 31.66 -8.79 -38.35
N ILE A 543 30.35 -8.94 -38.47
CA ILE A 543 29.65 -9.27 -39.71
C ILE A 543 29.78 -8.07 -40.66
N THR A 544 30.12 -8.34 -41.91
CA THR A 544 30.39 -7.31 -42.92
C THR A 544 29.26 -7.14 -43.92
N ASP A 545 28.51 -8.19 -44.23
CA ASP A 545 27.53 -8.16 -45.32
C ASP A 545 26.54 -9.35 -45.30
N MET A 546 25.39 -9.18 -45.98
CA MET A 546 24.47 -10.25 -46.40
C MET A 546 24.22 -10.10 -47.90
N TRP A 547 24.68 -11.06 -48.70
CA TRP A 547 24.75 -10.87 -50.16
C TRP A 547 23.47 -11.17 -50.92
N ASP A 548 22.55 -11.90 -50.30
CA ASP A 548 21.32 -12.42 -50.92
C ASP A 548 20.09 -11.71 -50.31
N ASP A 549 20.16 -10.38 -50.20
CA ASP A 549 19.03 -9.52 -49.79
C ASP A 549 18.19 -9.19 -51.05
N THR A 550 17.18 -10.01 -51.35
CA THR A 550 16.44 -9.96 -52.62
C THR A 550 15.25 -9.01 -52.64
N GLY A 551 14.92 -8.41 -51.49
CA GLY A 551 13.80 -7.48 -51.34
C GLY A 551 14.00 -6.11 -51.97
N VAL A 552 13.05 -5.22 -51.69
CA VAL A 552 12.96 -3.87 -52.28
C VAL A 552 14.14 -2.97 -51.87
N SER A 553 14.78 -3.26 -50.73
CA SER A 553 15.89 -2.48 -50.17
C SER A 553 17.01 -3.40 -49.70
N SER A 554 18.22 -3.26 -50.28
CA SER A 554 19.43 -3.98 -49.85
C SER A 554 20.04 -3.47 -48.52
N GLU A 555 19.19 -2.96 -47.62
CA GLU A 555 19.56 -2.45 -46.29
C GLU A 555 18.55 -2.86 -45.20
N ASP A 556 17.34 -3.34 -45.54
CA ASP A 556 16.32 -3.72 -44.54
C ASP A 556 16.37 -5.19 -44.13
N ARG A 557 17.07 -6.04 -44.89
CA ARG A 557 17.31 -7.47 -44.62
C ARG A 557 16.04 -8.32 -44.67
N ILE A 558 15.12 -7.98 -45.57
CA ILE A 558 13.91 -8.75 -45.86
C ILE A 558 14.10 -9.44 -47.22
N THR A 559 14.27 -10.75 -47.22
CA THR A 559 14.65 -11.52 -48.41
C THR A 559 13.71 -12.69 -48.71
N SER A 560 13.48 -12.91 -49.99
CA SER A 560 12.80 -14.09 -50.55
C SER A 560 13.77 -15.24 -50.89
N ASP A 561 15.07 -15.09 -50.63
CA ASP A 561 16.03 -16.21 -50.62
C ASP A 561 15.99 -16.93 -49.27
N ASP A 562 15.60 -18.21 -49.26
CA ASP A 562 15.56 -19.04 -48.04
C ASP A 562 16.93 -19.66 -47.67
N THR A 563 17.99 -19.35 -48.43
CA THR A 563 19.37 -19.83 -48.24
C THR A 563 20.44 -18.71 -48.13
N PRO A 564 20.22 -17.60 -47.41
CA PRO A 564 21.04 -16.39 -47.52
C PRO A 564 22.51 -16.56 -47.09
N SER A 565 23.41 -15.81 -47.73
CA SER A 565 24.86 -15.81 -47.48
C SER A 565 25.34 -14.61 -46.67
N PHE A 566 26.23 -14.88 -45.71
CA PHE A 566 26.79 -13.93 -44.75
C PHE A 566 28.31 -13.84 -44.88
N SER A 567 28.90 -12.67 -44.57
CA SER A 567 30.36 -12.48 -44.50
C SER A 567 30.79 -11.75 -43.22
N TRP A 568 32.06 -11.87 -42.81
CA TRP A 568 32.63 -11.23 -41.62
C TRP A 568 34.13 -10.90 -41.73
N SER A 569 34.63 -10.11 -40.78
CA SER A 569 36.04 -9.68 -40.72
C SER A 569 37.02 -10.77 -40.27
N GLU A 570 38.29 -10.62 -40.64
CA GLU A 570 39.37 -11.51 -40.18
C GLU A 570 39.70 -11.29 -38.69
N SER A 571 39.85 -12.38 -37.94
CA SER A 571 40.41 -12.38 -36.58
C SER A 571 41.82 -11.78 -36.56
N LEU A 572 42.14 -11.03 -35.50
CA LEU A 572 43.47 -10.45 -35.27
C LEU A 572 44.27 -11.25 -34.21
N ASP A 573 43.76 -12.41 -33.79
CA ASP A 573 44.43 -13.28 -32.83
C ASP A 573 45.64 -14.01 -33.47
N PRO A 574 46.88 -13.81 -32.98
CA PRO A 574 48.04 -14.60 -33.45
C PRO A 574 47.90 -16.11 -33.16
N ASP A 575 47.03 -16.50 -32.24
CA ASP A 575 46.70 -17.89 -31.88
C ASP A 575 45.33 -18.34 -32.45
N PHE A 576 44.80 -17.66 -33.48
CA PHE A 576 43.54 -18.01 -34.15
C PHE A 576 43.52 -19.46 -34.69
N GLY A 577 42.38 -20.15 -34.51
CA GLY A 577 42.17 -21.54 -34.97
C GLY A 577 41.09 -21.70 -36.03
N ARG A 578 39.86 -21.24 -35.75
CA ARG A 578 38.68 -21.34 -36.64
C ARG A 578 37.61 -20.30 -36.31
N TYR A 579 36.64 -20.10 -37.20
CA TYR A 579 35.37 -19.47 -36.88
C TYR A 579 34.28 -20.52 -36.61
N GLU A 580 33.32 -20.16 -35.76
CA GLU A 580 32.08 -20.90 -35.60
C GLU A 580 30.89 -19.95 -35.82
N TYR A 581 29.83 -20.45 -36.45
CA TYR A 581 28.58 -19.70 -36.66
C TYR A 581 27.38 -20.40 -36.04
N GLN A 582 26.30 -19.67 -35.80
CA GLN A 582 25.06 -20.16 -35.21
C GLN A 582 23.88 -19.46 -35.88
N VAL A 583 22.82 -20.21 -36.19
CA VAL A 583 21.52 -19.66 -36.62
C VAL A 583 20.53 -19.83 -35.48
N ASN A 584 19.84 -18.75 -35.11
CA ASN A 584 18.87 -18.67 -34.03
C ASN A 584 19.43 -19.21 -32.69
N THR A 585 18.94 -20.37 -32.25
CA THR A 585 19.34 -21.08 -31.03
C THR A 585 19.94 -22.47 -31.32
N GLY A 586 20.33 -22.74 -32.57
CA GLY A 586 20.94 -24.01 -32.99
C GLY A 586 22.33 -24.26 -32.37
N PRO A 587 22.99 -25.38 -32.70
CA PRO A 587 24.38 -25.60 -32.32
C PRO A 587 25.32 -24.58 -33.01
N TRP A 588 26.48 -24.34 -32.40
CA TRP A 588 27.60 -23.70 -33.10
C TRP A 588 28.17 -24.67 -34.13
N LEU A 589 28.32 -24.21 -35.37
CA LEU A 589 28.79 -24.94 -36.55
C LEU A 589 30.16 -24.42 -36.98
N ASP A 590 31.06 -25.32 -37.33
CA ASP A 590 32.44 -25.00 -37.74
C ASP A 590 32.47 -24.43 -39.17
N ALA A 591 33.00 -23.21 -39.34
CA ALA A 591 33.23 -22.58 -40.65
C ALA A 591 34.70 -22.68 -41.12
N GLY A 592 35.55 -23.37 -40.37
CA GLY A 592 36.98 -23.44 -40.59
C GLY A 592 37.61 -22.05 -40.54
N THR A 593 38.39 -21.69 -41.55
CA THR A 593 39.03 -20.36 -41.67
C THR A 593 38.37 -19.49 -42.76
N ALA A 594 37.16 -19.81 -43.19
CA ALA A 594 36.42 -18.99 -44.17
C ALA A 594 35.81 -17.76 -43.49
N THR A 595 35.77 -16.62 -44.19
CA THR A 595 35.14 -15.38 -43.75
C THR A 595 33.72 -15.17 -44.31
N SER A 596 33.09 -16.25 -44.78
CA SER A 596 31.70 -16.26 -45.23
C SER A 596 31.07 -17.65 -45.16
N VAL A 597 29.73 -17.70 -45.13
CA VAL A 597 28.93 -18.94 -45.20
C VAL A 597 27.57 -18.68 -45.85
N THR A 598 27.11 -19.62 -46.66
CA THR A 598 25.73 -19.68 -47.20
C THR A 598 24.92 -20.62 -46.32
N LEU A 599 23.72 -20.22 -45.91
CA LEU A 599 22.89 -21.01 -44.99
C LEU A 599 22.14 -22.16 -45.71
N SER A 600 21.73 -23.16 -44.92
CA SER A 600 20.75 -24.16 -45.35
C SER A 600 19.34 -23.61 -45.22
N GLN A 601 18.44 -24.05 -46.11
CA GLN A 601 17.04 -23.64 -46.21
C GLN A 601 16.35 -23.32 -44.87
N LEU A 602 15.79 -22.13 -44.78
CA LEU A 602 15.09 -21.59 -43.61
C LEU A 602 13.57 -21.44 -43.90
N PRO A 603 12.70 -21.51 -42.87
CA PRO A 603 11.28 -21.17 -43.02
C PRO A 603 11.07 -19.65 -42.99
N ASP A 604 9.91 -19.18 -43.46
CA ASP A 604 9.51 -17.77 -43.33
C ASP A 604 9.54 -17.29 -41.86
N GLY A 605 9.92 -16.04 -41.66
CA GLY A 605 9.97 -15.34 -40.38
C GLY A 605 11.33 -14.72 -40.05
N GLN A 606 11.42 -14.16 -38.84
CA GLN A 606 12.61 -13.47 -38.36
C GLN A 606 13.69 -14.45 -37.87
N HIS A 607 14.93 -14.24 -38.30
CA HIS A 607 16.09 -15.06 -37.94
C HIS A 607 17.27 -14.21 -37.43
N VAL A 608 18.19 -14.88 -36.74
CA VAL A 608 19.42 -14.30 -36.19
C VAL A 608 20.61 -15.14 -36.60
N PHE A 609 21.49 -14.59 -37.42
CA PHE A 609 22.82 -15.15 -37.68
C PHE A 609 23.81 -14.66 -36.61
N ARG A 610 24.73 -15.52 -36.17
CA ARG A 610 25.82 -15.18 -35.24
C ARG A 610 27.12 -15.82 -35.69
N VAL A 611 28.25 -15.17 -35.45
CA VAL A 611 29.59 -15.72 -35.77
C VAL A 611 30.64 -15.28 -34.75
N ARG A 612 31.60 -16.16 -34.44
CA ARG A 612 32.68 -15.93 -33.45
C ARG A 612 34.00 -16.57 -33.88
N PRO A 613 35.16 -16.04 -33.45
CA PRO A 613 36.44 -16.71 -33.59
C PRO A 613 36.67 -17.71 -32.44
N VAL A 614 37.51 -18.71 -32.67
CA VAL A 614 37.97 -19.69 -31.66
C VAL A 614 39.47 -19.91 -31.85
N ASN A 615 40.24 -19.80 -30.77
CA ASN A 615 41.69 -19.94 -30.80
C ASN A 615 42.15 -21.41 -30.83
N LEU A 616 43.46 -21.63 -31.01
CA LEU A 616 44.10 -22.96 -31.05
C LEU A 616 43.99 -23.75 -29.73
N ALA A 617 43.69 -23.10 -28.60
CA ALA A 617 43.41 -23.77 -27.32
C ALA A 617 41.93 -24.22 -27.19
N GLY A 618 41.05 -23.76 -28.09
CA GLY A 618 39.61 -24.03 -28.06
C GLY A 618 38.78 -22.95 -27.35
N ASN A 619 39.40 -21.85 -26.89
CA ASN A 619 38.70 -20.74 -26.26
C ASN A 619 38.04 -19.87 -27.34
N ALA A 620 36.74 -19.60 -27.18
CA ALA A 620 35.98 -18.76 -28.10
C ALA A 620 36.12 -17.27 -27.74
N GLY A 621 36.29 -16.42 -28.76
CA GLY A 621 36.20 -14.97 -28.62
C GLY A 621 34.76 -14.47 -28.61
N LEU A 622 34.60 -13.16 -28.75
CA LEU A 622 33.30 -12.51 -28.81
C LEU A 622 32.55 -12.87 -30.11
N ALA A 623 31.24 -13.10 -29.96
CA ALA A 623 30.35 -13.33 -31.09
C ALA A 623 29.68 -12.03 -31.52
N ASP A 624 29.67 -11.77 -32.83
CA ASP A 624 28.78 -10.76 -33.43
C ASP A 624 27.47 -11.41 -33.92
N SER A 625 26.44 -10.61 -34.17
CA SER A 625 25.11 -11.09 -34.55
C SER A 625 24.29 -10.11 -35.39
N MET A 626 23.62 -10.63 -36.43
CA MET A 626 22.74 -9.86 -37.31
C MET A 626 21.35 -10.49 -37.38
N VAL A 627 20.33 -9.64 -37.40
CA VAL A 627 18.92 -10.03 -37.55
C VAL A 627 18.50 -9.80 -39.01
N PHE A 628 17.73 -10.72 -39.56
CA PHE A 628 17.16 -10.68 -40.92
C PHE A 628 15.77 -11.33 -40.92
N HIS A 629 15.03 -11.19 -42.01
CA HIS A 629 13.73 -11.82 -42.25
C HIS A 629 13.78 -12.62 -43.55
N VAL A 630 13.30 -13.86 -43.52
CA VAL A 630 13.01 -14.64 -44.72
C VAL A 630 11.51 -14.56 -44.96
N ASP A 631 11.08 -14.26 -46.17
CA ASP A 631 9.67 -14.29 -46.56
C ASP A 631 9.53 -14.74 -48.02
N THR A 632 9.05 -15.96 -48.21
CA THR A 632 8.87 -16.61 -49.52
C THR A 632 7.41 -16.59 -50.00
N THR A 633 6.53 -15.91 -49.28
CA THR A 633 5.09 -15.82 -49.57
C THR A 633 4.76 -14.54 -50.34
N PRO A 634 3.99 -14.59 -51.45
CA PRO A 634 3.57 -13.40 -52.20
C PRO A 634 2.19 -12.88 -51.74
N PRO A 635 1.92 -11.56 -51.90
CA PRO A 635 0.81 -10.87 -51.25
C PRO A 635 -0.58 -11.26 -51.77
N GLY A 636 -1.56 -11.37 -50.86
CA GLY A 636 -2.96 -11.66 -51.13
C GLY A 636 -3.90 -10.48 -50.84
N VAL A 637 -5.18 -10.63 -51.20
CA VAL A 637 -6.24 -9.64 -50.93
C VAL A 637 -7.12 -10.11 -49.78
N LEU A 638 -7.23 -9.27 -48.75
CA LEU A 638 -8.01 -9.49 -47.54
C LEU A 638 -9.50 -9.15 -47.76
N GLN A 639 -9.79 -8.00 -48.36
CA GLN A 639 -11.15 -7.54 -48.68
C GLN A 639 -11.17 -6.47 -49.79
N VAL A 640 -12.36 -6.27 -50.37
CA VAL A 640 -12.67 -5.11 -51.22
C VAL A 640 -13.94 -4.46 -50.71
N LEU A 641 -13.97 -3.13 -50.67
CA LEU A 641 -15.12 -2.30 -50.26
C LEU A 641 -15.46 -1.24 -51.32
N PRO A 642 -16.70 -0.69 -51.35
CA PRO A 642 -17.86 -1.08 -50.54
C PRO A 642 -18.59 -2.32 -51.10
N THR A 643 -19.35 -3.00 -50.22
CA THR A 643 -20.14 -4.20 -50.56
C THR A 643 -21.62 -4.04 -50.18
N GLY A 644 -22.49 -4.91 -50.72
CA GLY A 644 -23.90 -4.95 -50.33
C GLY A 644 -24.77 -3.86 -50.96
N ARG A 645 -25.60 -3.16 -50.16
CA ARG A 645 -26.54 -2.12 -50.61
C ARG A 645 -26.04 -0.74 -50.17
N ILE A 646 -25.92 0.19 -51.12
CA ILE A 646 -25.35 1.53 -50.90
C ILE A 646 -26.12 2.59 -51.71
N ASN A 647 -26.21 3.81 -51.18
CA ASN A 647 -26.89 4.94 -51.85
C ASN A 647 -25.95 5.90 -52.62
N HIS A 648 -24.65 5.62 -52.57
CA HIS A 648 -23.61 6.33 -53.31
C HIS A 648 -22.46 5.37 -53.64
N PHE A 649 -21.95 5.43 -54.88
CA PHE A 649 -20.83 4.60 -55.33
C PHE A 649 -19.92 5.43 -56.23
N SER A 650 -18.67 5.65 -55.80
CA SER A 650 -17.67 6.47 -56.49
C SER A 650 -16.23 6.11 -56.10
N TRP A 651 -16.03 4.95 -55.48
CA TRP A 651 -14.73 4.50 -54.99
C TRP A 651 -14.75 2.99 -54.78
N LEU A 652 -13.58 2.37 -54.83
CA LEU A 652 -13.28 1.05 -54.28
C LEU A 652 -12.04 1.16 -53.39
N MET A 653 -11.93 0.30 -52.39
CA MET A 653 -10.76 0.17 -51.52
C MET A 653 -10.42 -1.32 -51.41
N ILE A 654 -9.16 -1.68 -51.66
CA ILE A 654 -8.65 -3.05 -51.66
C ILE A 654 -7.59 -3.15 -50.57
N ASP A 655 -7.83 -3.97 -49.55
CA ASP A 655 -6.85 -4.25 -48.50
C ASP A 655 -6.08 -5.55 -48.80
N PHE A 656 -4.77 -5.53 -48.57
CA PHE A 656 -3.89 -6.68 -48.66
C PHE A 656 -3.73 -7.38 -47.31
N ASP A 657 -3.34 -8.66 -47.30
CA ASP A 657 -3.08 -9.43 -46.07
C ASP A 657 -1.65 -9.28 -45.52
N GLU A 658 -0.76 -8.63 -46.28
CA GLU A 658 0.62 -8.30 -45.92
C GLU A 658 1.10 -6.96 -46.53
N ARG A 659 2.42 -6.69 -46.53
CA ARG A 659 2.98 -5.39 -46.96
C ARG A 659 3.46 -5.38 -48.40
N ILE A 660 2.87 -4.50 -49.19
CA ILE A 660 3.15 -4.35 -50.64
C ILE A 660 4.24 -3.32 -50.95
N ASP A 661 5.07 -3.60 -51.95
CA ASP A 661 5.85 -2.57 -52.64
C ASP A 661 4.92 -1.68 -53.47
N ARG A 662 4.76 -0.45 -53.01
CA ARG A 662 4.00 0.63 -53.68
C ARG A 662 4.53 0.93 -55.09
N GLY A 663 5.80 0.63 -55.38
CA GLY A 663 6.44 0.81 -56.68
C GLY A 663 6.14 -0.29 -57.71
N SER A 664 5.72 -1.47 -57.25
CA SER A 664 5.55 -2.68 -58.07
C SER A 664 4.20 -2.78 -58.79
N PHE A 665 3.17 -2.07 -58.31
CA PHE A 665 1.79 -2.24 -58.78
C PHE A 665 1.65 -1.97 -60.29
N THR A 666 1.14 -2.96 -61.02
CA THR A 666 0.75 -2.80 -62.42
C THR A 666 -0.68 -3.30 -62.68
N PRO A 667 -1.63 -2.42 -63.07
CA PRO A 667 -2.99 -2.83 -63.37
C PRO A 667 -3.05 -3.58 -64.71
N LEU A 668 -3.70 -4.75 -64.72
CA LEU A 668 -3.86 -5.59 -65.91
C LEU A 668 -5.24 -5.40 -66.57
N GLU A 669 -6.31 -5.54 -65.78
CA GLU A 669 -7.70 -5.44 -66.25
C GLU A 669 -8.63 -5.09 -65.08
N ILE A 670 -9.31 -3.96 -65.14
CA ILE A 670 -10.26 -3.52 -64.11
C ILE A 670 -11.55 -3.07 -64.79
N VAL A 671 -12.67 -3.66 -64.37
CA VAL A 671 -13.99 -3.49 -64.97
C VAL A 671 -15.03 -3.33 -63.88
N VAL A 672 -15.76 -2.22 -63.91
CA VAL A 672 -16.94 -1.98 -63.07
C VAL A 672 -18.15 -1.89 -64.00
N SER A 673 -18.87 -3.00 -64.11
CA SER A 673 -20.08 -3.13 -64.93
C SER A 673 -21.32 -2.78 -64.12
N GLY A 674 -22.31 -2.14 -64.74
CA GLY A 674 -23.52 -1.70 -64.06
C GLY A 674 -24.76 -1.67 -64.96
N PRO A 675 -25.93 -1.25 -64.41
CA PRO A 675 -27.20 -1.20 -65.13
C PRO A 675 -27.29 -0.05 -66.15
N GLY A 676 -26.28 0.82 -66.20
CA GLY A 676 -26.11 1.87 -67.21
C GLY A 676 -25.16 1.44 -68.33
N SER A 677 -23.97 2.05 -68.37
CA SER A 677 -22.79 1.54 -69.07
C SER A 677 -21.76 1.07 -68.04
N ASP A 678 -20.77 0.31 -68.48
CA ASP A 678 -19.55 0.09 -67.71
C ASP A 678 -18.85 1.44 -67.43
N VAL A 679 -18.11 1.52 -66.33
CA VAL A 679 -17.25 2.68 -65.99
C VAL A 679 -16.03 2.67 -66.90
N ASP A 680 -15.69 3.82 -67.52
CA ASP A 680 -14.51 3.93 -68.37
C ASP A 680 -13.22 3.79 -67.52
N PRO A 681 -12.36 2.80 -67.76
CA PRO A 681 -11.12 2.62 -66.99
C PRO A 681 -10.15 3.81 -67.07
N ASN A 682 -10.29 4.69 -68.07
CA ASN A 682 -9.47 5.90 -68.20
C ASN A 682 -9.93 7.04 -67.27
N GLU A 683 -11.11 6.93 -66.64
CA GLU A 683 -11.61 7.88 -65.64
C GLU A 683 -11.42 7.38 -64.20
N MET A 684 -10.79 6.20 -64.00
CA MET A 684 -10.44 5.67 -62.69
C MET A 684 -9.08 6.20 -62.21
N VAL A 685 -8.93 6.48 -60.91
CA VAL A 685 -7.66 6.93 -60.32
C VAL A 685 -7.21 5.98 -59.23
N PHE A 686 -6.04 5.38 -59.41
CA PHE A 686 -5.42 4.43 -58.48
C PHE A 686 -4.47 5.14 -57.53
N THR A 687 -4.68 5.00 -56.22
CA THR A 687 -3.82 5.56 -55.18
C THR A 687 -3.48 4.46 -54.17
N ILE A 688 -2.19 4.16 -54.02
CA ILE A 688 -1.73 3.29 -52.92
C ILE A 688 -1.47 4.21 -51.73
N ASP A 689 -2.46 4.34 -50.85
CA ASP A 689 -2.46 5.30 -49.75
C ASP A 689 -1.46 4.92 -48.65
N ASN A 690 -1.32 3.62 -48.41
CA ASN A 690 -0.35 3.03 -47.48
C ASN A 690 0.08 1.64 -47.97
N ASP A 691 1.06 1.04 -47.29
CA ASP A 691 1.70 -0.22 -47.70
C ASP A 691 0.80 -1.47 -47.53
N TRP A 692 -0.50 -1.30 -47.27
CA TRP A 692 -1.53 -2.34 -47.11
C TRP A 692 -2.83 -2.08 -47.90
N THR A 693 -3.00 -0.91 -48.53
CA THR A 693 -4.30 -0.52 -49.12
C THR A 693 -4.12 0.17 -50.48
N LEU A 694 -4.91 -0.27 -51.46
CA LEU A 694 -5.08 0.34 -52.78
C LEU A 694 -6.50 0.91 -52.92
N ASP A 695 -6.58 2.23 -53.01
CA ASP A 695 -7.81 2.97 -53.29
C ASP A 695 -7.97 3.24 -54.79
N VAL A 696 -9.21 3.16 -55.26
CA VAL A 696 -9.61 3.39 -56.65
C VAL A 696 -10.76 4.39 -56.69
N GLU A 697 -10.49 5.65 -57.01
CA GLU A 697 -11.55 6.64 -57.23
C GLU A 697 -12.27 6.35 -58.55
N LEU A 698 -13.61 6.41 -58.56
CA LEU A 698 -14.47 6.14 -59.71
C LEU A 698 -15.42 7.34 -59.96
N PRO A 699 -15.77 7.64 -61.23
CA PRO A 699 -16.85 8.59 -61.54
C PRO A 699 -18.15 8.26 -60.77
N PRO A 700 -18.81 9.23 -60.10
CA PRO A 700 -19.98 8.97 -59.27
C PRO A 700 -21.14 8.31 -60.03
N GLN A 701 -21.49 7.09 -59.60
CA GLN A 701 -22.54 6.29 -60.20
C GLN A 701 -23.92 6.79 -59.79
N SER A 702 -24.87 6.75 -60.73
CA SER A 702 -26.17 7.40 -60.57
C SER A 702 -27.39 6.59 -61.04
N THR A 703 -27.18 5.48 -61.76
CA THR A 703 -28.26 4.56 -62.20
C THR A 703 -28.43 3.45 -61.17
N GLU A 704 -29.62 3.32 -60.60
CA GLU A 704 -29.91 2.30 -59.59
C GLU A 704 -29.91 0.87 -60.17
N GLY A 705 -29.48 -0.10 -59.35
CA GLY A 705 -29.41 -1.52 -59.71
C GLY A 705 -28.10 -2.19 -59.29
N GLU A 706 -27.89 -3.41 -59.79
CA GLU A 706 -26.75 -4.27 -59.46
C GLU A 706 -25.51 -3.91 -60.30
N TYR A 707 -24.39 -3.66 -59.62
CA TYR A 707 -23.07 -3.46 -60.19
C TYR A 707 -22.18 -4.67 -59.90
N THR A 708 -21.35 -5.05 -60.87
CA THR A 708 -20.31 -6.08 -60.75
C THR A 708 -18.95 -5.42 -60.82
N VAL A 709 -18.10 -5.68 -59.83
CA VAL A 709 -16.71 -5.21 -59.77
C VAL A 709 -15.81 -6.39 -60.07
N SER A 710 -14.91 -6.25 -61.04
CA SER A 710 -13.86 -7.23 -61.35
C SER A 710 -12.51 -6.52 -61.43
N VAL A 711 -11.50 -6.99 -60.71
CA VAL A 711 -10.15 -6.41 -60.68
C VAL A 711 -9.06 -7.46 -60.88
N ARG A 712 -8.04 -7.09 -61.66
CA ARG A 712 -6.85 -7.89 -61.93
C ARG A 712 -5.61 -7.02 -62.10
N PHE A 713 -4.55 -7.35 -61.38
CA PHE A 713 -3.29 -6.60 -61.36
C PHE A 713 -2.13 -7.46 -60.85
N GLU A 714 -0.89 -7.06 -61.13
CA GLU A 714 0.31 -7.62 -60.50
C GLU A 714 0.80 -6.66 -59.39
N ILE A 715 1.30 -7.21 -58.28
CA ILE A 715 1.94 -6.46 -57.20
C ILE A 715 2.95 -7.36 -56.46
N ALA A 716 3.97 -6.75 -55.87
CA ALA A 716 4.98 -7.43 -55.06
C ALA A 716 4.89 -7.03 -53.58
N ASP A 717 5.43 -7.86 -52.71
CA ASP A 717 5.70 -7.53 -51.31
C ASP A 717 7.05 -6.80 -51.12
N LEU A 718 7.49 -6.62 -49.88
CA LEU A 718 8.79 -6.00 -49.54
C LEU A 718 9.99 -6.96 -49.67
N ALA A 719 9.78 -8.28 -49.60
CA ALA A 719 10.79 -9.33 -49.82
C ALA A 719 11.02 -9.64 -51.31
N GLY A 720 10.18 -9.10 -52.19
CA GLY A 720 10.28 -9.19 -53.64
C GLY A 720 9.50 -10.34 -54.28
N ASN A 721 8.65 -11.07 -53.56
CA ASN A 721 7.76 -12.05 -54.21
C ASN A 721 6.63 -11.31 -54.94
N VAL A 722 6.16 -11.87 -56.06
CA VAL A 722 5.19 -11.20 -56.96
C VAL A 722 3.90 -12.02 -57.07
N ALA A 723 2.78 -11.39 -56.78
CA ALA A 723 1.44 -11.94 -56.94
C ALA A 723 0.74 -11.39 -58.20
N GLU A 724 -0.08 -12.23 -58.84
CA GLU A 724 -1.08 -11.80 -59.83
C GLU A 724 -2.47 -11.95 -59.19
N ILE A 725 -3.08 -10.84 -58.82
CA ILE A 725 -4.37 -10.78 -58.10
C ILE A 725 -5.54 -10.90 -59.07
N HIS A 726 -6.58 -11.64 -58.67
CA HIS A 726 -7.88 -11.76 -59.34
C HIS A 726 -9.00 -11.67 -58.30
N TYR A 727 -9.89 -10.69 -58.39
CA TYR A 727 -11.05 -10.56 -57.49
C TYR A 727 -12.31 -10.12 -58.24
N GLN A 728 -13.48 -10.63 -57.82
CA GLN A 728 -14.78 -10.24 -58.38
C GLN A 728 -15.89 -10.34 -57.33
N ASP A 729 -16.74 -9.31 -57.21
CA ASP A 729 -17.93 -9.28 -56.33
C ASP A 729 -19.06 -8.39 -56.90
N THR A 730 -20.24 -8.37 -56.26
CA THR A 730 -21.38 -7.53 -56.65
C THR A 730 -21.95 -6.67 -55.52
N LEU A 731 -22.43 -5.49 -55.88
CA LEU A 731 -23.12 -4.54 -55.00
C LEU A 731 -24.37 -3.98 -55.66
N VAL A 732 -25.25 -3.34 -54.90
CA VAL A 732 -26.49 -2.74 -55.39
C VAL A 732 -26.53 -1.26 -55.02
N LEU A 733 -26.56 -0.40 -56.03
CA LEU A 733 -26.80 1.03 -55.87
C LEU A 733 -28.32 1.26 -55.78
N ASP A 734 -28.79 1.73 -54.64
CA ASP A 734 -30.21 1.97 -54.36
C ASP A 734 -30.35 3.34 -53.69
N ARG A 735 -31.09 4.27 -54.31
CA ARG A 735 -31.05 5.72 -53.99
C ARG A 735 -32.44 6.28 -53.75
N THR A 736 -33.45 5.42 -53.76
CA THR A 736 -34.87 5.74 -53.62
C THR A 736 -35.20 5.84 -52.13
N PRO A 737 -35.62 7.02 -51.61
CA PRO A 737 -35.89 7.16 -50.19
C PRO A 737 -37.16 6.41 -49.75
N PRO A 738 -37.20 5.87 -48.53
CA PRO A 738 -38.36 5.16 -48.01
C PRO A 738 -39.55 6.10 -47.80
N LEU A 739 -40.75 5.64 -48.16
CA LEU A 739 -42.00 6.38 -48.05
C LEU A 739 -43.05 5.61 -47.23
N VAL A 740 -43.77 6.27 -46.33
CA VAL A 740 -44.93 5.64 -45.66
C VAL A 740 -46.06 5.43 -46.68
N THR A 741 -46.36 4.16 -46.97
CA THR A 741 -47.40 3.75 -47.95
C THR A 741 -48.76 3.52 -47.31
N SER A 742 -48.81 3.13 -46.03
CA SER A 742 -50.07 3.00 -45.29
C SER A 742 -49.89 3.11 -43.77
N VAL A 743 -50.97 3.53 -43.11
CA VAL A 743 -51.13 3.52 -41.66
C VAL A 743 -52.48 2.87 -41.35
N THR A 744 -52.50 1.91 -40.45
CA THR A 744 -53.73 1.21 -40.04
C THR A 744 -53.88 1.20 -38.52
N ALA A 745 -55.07 1.55 -38.04
CA ALA A 745 -55.45 1.48 -36.64
C ALA A 745 -56.42 0.32 -36.44
N SER A 746 -56.18 -0.54 -35.45
CA SER A 746 -57.08 -1.67 -35.14
C SER A 746 -57.71 -1.51 -33.75
N SER A 747 -58.90 -2.08 -33.56
CA SER A 747 -59.56 -2.16 -32.26
C SER A 747 -59.99 -3.59 -31.97
N MET A 748 -59.76 -4.05 -30.74
CA MET A 748 -60.36 -5.28 -30.23
C MET A 748 -61.60 -4.94 -29.39
N GLY A 749 -62.71 -5.63 -29.66
CA GLY A 749 -63.96 -5.47 -28.91
C GLY A 749 -64.70 -4.14 -29.09
N GLY A 750 -64.24 -3.24 -29.96
CA GLY A 750 -64.99 -2.05 -30.38
C GLY A 750 -65.08 -0.89 -29.38
N VAL A 751 -64.19 -0.81 -28.37
CA VAL A 751 -64.20 0.28 -27.36
C VAL A 751 -62.81 0.85 -27.00
N VAL A 752 -61.74 0.44 -27.70
CA VAL A 752 -60.36 0.97 -27.52
C VAL A 752 -59.54 0.87 -28.79
N VAL A 753 -58.73 1.89 -29.11
CA VAL A 753 -57.58 1.81 -30.03
C VAL A 753 -56.29 2.07 -29.23
N ASN A 754 -55.26 1.22 -29.37
CA ASN A 754 -54.03 1.29 -28.57
C ASN A 754 -52.71 1.09 -29.35
N HIS A 755 -52.78 1.02 -30.68
CA HIS A 755 -51.60 1.00 -31.55
C HIS A 755 -51.98 1.41 -32.98
N VAL A 756 -50.98 1.72 -33.79
CA VAL A 756 -51.05 1.77 -35.26
C VAL A 756 -49.95 0.91 -35.87
N ASP A 757 -50.26 0.28 -37.00
CA ASP A 757 -49.27 -0.39 -37.84
C ASP A 757 -49.00 0.50 -39.07
N ILE A 758 -47.72 0.84 -39.27
CA ILE A 758 -47.20 1.75 -40.28
C ILE A 758 -46.35 0.95 -41.26
N THR A 759 -46.61 1.05 -42.55
CA THR A 759 -45.86 0.33 -43.60
C THR A 759 -45.16 1.30 -44.53
N PHE A 760 -43.87 1.07 -44.77
CA PHE A 760 -43.01 1.80 -45.69
C PHE A 760 -42.96 1.13 -47.07
N SER A 761 -42.44 1.82 -48.08
CA SER A 761 -42.18 1.28 -49.44
C SER A 761 -41.30 0.03 -49.41
N GLU A 762 -40.34 -0.01 -48.48
CA GLU A 762 -39.18 -0.89 -48.52
C GLU A 762 -38.60 -1.19 -47.12
N PRO A 763 -37.61 -2.10 -47.00
CA PRO A 763 -37.04 -2.45 -45.71
C PRO A 763 -36.21 -1.32 -45.07
N ILE A 764 -36.57 -0.96 -43.84
CA ILE A 764 -35.97 0.13 -43.06
C ILE A 764 -34.73 -0.31 -42.25
N GLN A 765 -33.74 0.58 -42.19
CA GLN A 765 -32.69 0.71 -41.16
C GLN A 765 -32.99 0.01 -39.82
N GLY A 766 -32.15 -0.94 -39.41
CA GLY A 766 -32.14 -1.42 -38.03
C GLY A 766 -31.85 -0.25 -37.08
N GLY A 767 -32.88 0.23 -36.38
CA GLY A 767 -32.78 1.34 -35.41
C GLY A 767 -33.06 2.74 -35.96
N SER A 768 -33.30 2.93 -37.26
CA SER A 768 -33.54 4.27 -37.83
C SER A 768 -34.97 4.80 -37.64
N PHE A 769 -35.89 3.97 -37.13
CA PHE A 769 -37.26 4.36 -36.79
C PHE A 769 -37.53 4.21 -35.29
N THR A 770 -37.85 5.33 -34.63
CA THR A 770 -37.92 5.49 -33.18
C THR A 770 -39.17 6.23 -32.72
N ALA A 771 -39.51 6.15 -31.42
CA ALA A 771 -40.68 6.84 -30.84
C ALA A 771 -40.63 8.37 -31.03
N SER A 772 -39.44 8.97 -31.06
CA SER A 772 -39.23 10.39 -31.29
C SER A 772 -39.63 10.86 -32.69
N GLN A 773 -39.64 9.96 -33.68
CA GLN A 773 -40.08 10.25 -35.05
C GLN A 773 -41.59 10.03 -35.24
N VAL A 774 -42.37 9.83 -34.17
CA VAL A 774 -43.83 9.66 -34.26
C VAL A 774 -44.55 10.54 -33.25
N THR A 775 -45.42 11.42 -33.74
CA THR A 775 -46.33 12.20 -32.90
C THR A 775 -47.78 11.81 -33.15
N LEU A 776 -48.58 11.75 -32.09
CA LEU A 776 -50.01 11.46 -32.14
C LEU A 776 -50.77 12.48 -31.30
N VAL A 777 -51.73 13.19 -31.88
CA VAL A 777 -52.51 14.23 -31.21
C VAL A 777 -53.99 13.99 -31.39
N GLY A 778 -54.72 13.83 -30.29
CA GLY A 778 -56.17 13.62 -30.27
C GLY A 778 -56.97 14.87 -29.92
N SER A 779 -58.29 14.73 -29.93
CA SER A 779 -59.24 15.79 -29.53
C SER A 779 -59.08 16.31 -28.10
N SER A 780 -58.35 15.57 -27.25
CA SER A 780 -58.05 15.93 -25.85
C SER A 780 -56.60 16.39 -25.63
N GLY A 781 -55.78 16.50 -26.69
CA GLY A 781 -54.36 16.86 -26.62
C GLY A 781 -53.42 15.73 -27.10
N PRO A 782 -52.09 15.89 -26.92
CA PRO A 782 -51.09 14.91 -27.31
C PRO A 782 -51.27 13.54 -26.63
N VAL A 783 -50.96 12.48 -27.35
CA VAL A 783 -50.95 11.09 -26.89
C VAL A 783 -49.53 10.57 -26.92
N ALA A 784 -49.01 10.11 -25.79
CA ALA A 784 -47.69 9.50 -25.72
C ALA A 784 -47.68 8.14 -26.46
N VAL A 785 -46.71 7.98 -27.37
CA VAL A 785 -46.43 6.74 -28.10
C VAL A 785 -45.23 6.01 -27.49
N GLY A 786 -45.18 4.69 -27.64
CA GLY A 786 -44.03 3.85 -27.33
C GLY A 786 -43.16 3.58 -28.56
N GLN A 787 -42.05 2.85 -28.36
CA GLN A 787 -41.11 2.54 -29.45
C GLN A 787 -41.77 1.72 -30.58
N PRO A 788 -41.54 2.08 -31.86
CA PRO A 788 -41.91 1.25 -32.99
C PRO A 788 -41.28 -0.14 -32.89
N SER A 789 -42.08 -1.17 -33.12
CA SER A 789 -41.66 -2.58 -33.09
C SER A 789 -41.83 -3.20 -34.48
N ARG A 790 -40.76 -3.80 -35.03
CA ARG A 790 -40.76 -4.32 -36.40
C ARG A 790 -41.65 -5.56 -36.51
N VAL A 791 -42.68 -5.48 -37.36
CA VAL A 791 -43.65 -6.56 -37.66
C VAL A 791 -43.23 -7.33 -38.91
N SER A 792 -42.63 -6.64 -39.89
CA SER A 792 -42.06 -7.21 -41.11
C SER A 792 -40.89 -6.35 -41.59
N GLY A 793 -40.24 -6.70 -42.70
CA GLY A 793 -39.15 -5.90 -43.29
C GLY A 793 -39.49 -4.40 -43.41
N ASN A 794 -40.71 -4.06 -43.87
CA ASN A 794 -41.18 -2.70 -44.09
C ASN A 794 -42.36 -2.26 -43.20
N THR A 795 -42.84 -3.09 -42.26
CA THR A 795 -43.99 -2.74 -41.40
C THR A 795 -43.60 -2.70 -39.92
N PHE A 796 -44.02 -1.66 -39.21
CA PHE A 796 -43.73 -1.40 -37.80
C PHE A 796 -45.00 -1.05 -37.02
N ARG A 797 -45.12 -1.59 -35.80
CA ARG A 797 -46.22 -1.32 -34.87
C ARG A 797 -45.80 -0.30 -33.82
N VAL A 798 -46.53 0.80 -33.74
CA VAL A 798 -46.34 1.88 -32.75
C VAL A 798 -47.44 1.78 -31.69
N PRO A 799 -47.13 1.38 -30.44
CA PRO A 799 -48.11 1.27 -29.36
C PRO A 799 -48.38 2.62 -28.68
N PHE A 800 -49.55 2.78 -28.06
CA PHE A 800 -49.88 3.95 -27.23
C PHE A 800 -50.97 3.63 -26.18
N ALA A 801 -51.14 4.53 -25.21
CA ALA A 801 -52.19 4.39 -24.18
C ALA A 801 -53.60 4.37 -24.81
N GLY A 802 -54.42 3.39 -24.40
CA GLY A 802 -55.68 3.06 -25.06
C GLY A 802 -56.69 4.22 -25.13
N GLN A 803 -56.95 4.70 -26.34
CA GLN A 803 -57.87 5.80 -26.64
C GLN A 803 -59.32 5.35 -26.65
N ARG A 804 -60.19 6.15 -26.01
CA ARG A 804 -61.63 5.88 -25.78
C ARG A 804 -62.54 7.07 -26.06
N THR A 805 -62.01 8.16 -26.62
CA THR A 805 -62.74 9.41 -26.86
C THR A 805 -63.05 9.53 -28.34
N ASP A 806 -64.32 9.78 -28.67
CA ASP A 806 -64.73 10.06 -30.05
C ASP A 806 -64.02 11.32 -30.58
N GLY A 807 -63.45 11.22 -31.77
CA GLY A 807 -62.68 12.31 -32.36
C GLY A 807 -61.78 11.91 -33.52
N VAL A 808 -61.20 12.93 -34.14
CA VAL A 808 -60.11 12.78 -35.11
C VAL A 808 -58.79 12.92 -34.37
N TYR A 809 -57.88 11.99 -34.64
CA TYR A 809 -56.51 11.96 -34.15
C TYR A 809 -55.58 12.18 -35.35
N THR A 810 -54.63 13.10 -35.23
CA THR A 810 -53.58 13.31 -36.24
C THR A 810 -52.34 12.54 -35.83
N LEU A 811 -51.86 11.65 -36.71
CA LEU A 811 -50.57 10.99 -36.61
C LEU A 811 -49.60 11.65 -37.59
N THR A 812 -48.42 12.04 -37.12
CA THR A 812 -47.31 12.48 -37.98
C THR A 812 -46.10 11.58 -37.73
N VAL A 813 -45.45 11.19 -38.82
CA VAL A 813 -44.18 10.47 -38.86
C VAL A 813 -43.14 11.42 -39.45
N GLU A 814 -42.11 11.73 -38.66
CA GLU A 814 -41.04 12.67 -39.02
C GLU A 814 -40.08 12.04 -40.06
N PRO A 815 -39.30 12.85 -40.80
CA PRO A 815 -38.28 12.39 -41.75
C PRO A 815 -37.08 11.69 -41.07
N ASP A 816 -36.00 11.50 -41.83
CA ASP A 816 -34.71 10.95 -41.38
C ASP A 816 -34.73 9.45 -41.00
N ILE A 817 -35.81 8.73 -41.31
CA ILE A 817 -35.90 7.27 -41.23
C ILE A 817 -35.21 6.66 -42.46
N THR A 818 -34.10 5.95 -42.29
CA THR A 818 -33.29 5.41 -43.40
C THR A 818 -33.71 4.01 -43.89
N ASP A 819 -33.52 3.74 -45.19
CA ASP A 819 -33.62 2.42 -45.82
C ASP A 819 -32.35 1.54 -45.62
N MET A 820 -32.30 0.34 -46.23
CA MET A 820 -31.14 -0.57 -46.20
C MET A 820 -29.87 -0.07 -46.90
N ALA A 821 -29.96 0.90 -47.81
CA ALA A 821 -28.84 1.53 -48.50
C ALA A 821 -28.39 2.85 -47.84
N GLY A 822 -29.15 3.33 -46.84
CA GLY A 822 -28.87 4.49 -46.01
C GLY A 822 -29.61 5.77 -46.41
N SER A 823 -30.56 5.75 -47.36
CA SER A 823 -31.25 6.98 -47.80
C SER A 823 -32.37 7.37 -46.81
N PRO A 824 -32.44 8.63 -46.34
CA PRO A 824 -33.44 9.06 -45.36
C PRO A 824 -34.80 9.44 -45.99
N MET A 825 -35.91 9.05 -45.35
CA MET A 825 -37.27 9.48 -45.70
C MET A 825 -37.34 11.01 -45.84
N ALA A 826 -37.70 11.47 -47.04
CA ALA A 826 -37.44 12.86 -47.46
C ALA A 826 -38.44 13.91 -46.94
N GLU A 827 -39.67 13.54 -46.60
CA GLU A 827 -40.72 14.44 -46.09
C GLU A 827 -41.52 13.78 -44.97
N ALA A 828 -42.02 14.58 -44.01
CA ALA A 828 -42.86 14.09 -42.91
C ALA A 828 -44.23 13.60 -43.43
N PHE A 829 -44.61 12.37 -43.09
CA PHE A 829 -45.91 11.80 -43.45
C PHE A 829 -46.95 12.12 -42.38
N THR A 830 -48.12 12.65 -42.76
CA THR A 830 -49.22 12.95 -41.81
C THR A 830 -50.54 12.32 -42.25
N ALA A 831 -51.22 11.64 -41.32
CA ALA A 831 -52.51 11.00 -41.54
C ALA A 831 -53.52 11.31 -40.42
N GLN A 832 -54.82 11.20 -40.75
CA GLN A 832 -55.91 11.33 -39.78
C GLN A 832 -56.58 9.99 -39.51
N ILE A 833 -56.79 9.70 -38.23
CA ILE A 833 -57.37 8.47 -37.70
C ILE A 833 -58.65 8.86 -36.94
N VAL A 834 -59.78 8.23 -37.27
CA VAL A 834 -61.08 8.57 -36.64
C VAL A 834 -61.48 7.48 -35.65
N ILE A 835 -61.82 7.88 -34.43
CA ILE A 835 -62.37 7.02 -33.37
C ILE A 835 -63.81 7.45 -33.11
N ALA A 836 -64.74 6.49 -33.01
CA ALA A 836 -66.16 6.75 -32.72
C ALA A 836 -66.82 5.55 -32.02
N LEU A 837 -67.75 5.78 -31.07
CA LEU A 837 -68.35 4.76 -30.21
C LEU A 837 -69.90 4.77 -30.22
N PRO A 838 -70.58 3.60 -30.07
CA PRO A 838 -72.03 3.52 -30.03
C PRO A 838 -72.62 3.68 -28.61
N ASN A 839 -73.63 4.54 -28.46
CA ASN A 839 -74.38 4.73 -27.21
C ASN A 839 -75.48 3.67 -27.01
N VAL A 840 -75.62 3.12 -25.79
CA VAL A 840 -76.79 2.33 -25.36
C VAL A 840 -77.22 2.71 -23.93
N LEU A 841 -78.53 2.87 -23.72
CA LEU A 841 -79.17 3.18 -22.45
C LEU A 841 -79.98 1.96 -21.95
N VAL A 842 -80.08 1.74 -20.63
CA VAL A 842 -80.77 0.56 -20.05
C VAL A 842 -81.80 0.96 -19.00
N THR A 843 -82.98 0.31 -19.03
CA THR A 843 -84.05 0.35 -18.01
C THR A 843 -84.60 -1.07 -17.76
N PRO A 844 -85.17 -1.39 -16.57
CA PRO A 844 -84.80 -2.65 -15.90
C PRO A 844 -85.91 -3.72 -15.68
N VAL A 845 -85.58 -5.00 -15.96
CA VAL A 845 -86.02 -6.29 -15.31
C VAL A 845 -87.55 -6.61 -15.16
N PRO A 846 -88.04 -7.79 -14.66
CA PRO A 846 -87.37 -9.00 -14.12
C PRO A 846 -87.88 -10.41 -14.57
N SER A 847 -87.12 -11.43 -14.15
CA SER A 847 -87.54 -12.74 -13.57
C SER A 847 -87.85 -14.00 -14.42
N GLY A 848 -87.28 -15.12 -13.94
CA GLY A 848 -87.72 -16.51 -14.10
C GLY A 848 -87.03 -17.34 -15.19
N ALA A 849 -86.77 -18.65 -15.04
CA ALA A 849 -86.57 -19.55 -13.89
C ALA A 849 -86.19 -20.97 -14.43
N THR A 850 -85.50 -21.81 -13.63
CA THR A 850 -85.17 -23.25 -13.89
C THR A 850 -84.25 -23.54 -15.10
N GLY A 851 -83.47 -24.63 -15.18
CA GLY A 851 -83.16 -25.68 -14.18
C GLY A 851 -82.18 -26.76 -14.69
N ASP A 852 -81.56 -27.49 -13.76
CA ASP A 852 -81.08 -28.90 -13.77
C ASP A 852 -80.35 -29.53 -15.00
N GLY A 853 -79.00 -29.51 -15.00
CA GLY A 853 -78.16 -30.70 -14.72
C GLY A 853 -77.81 -31.80 -15.78
N TRP A 854 -76.73 -32.56 -15.46
CA TRP A 854 -76.25 -33.86 -16.01
C TRP A 854 -75.60 -33.88 -17.43
N ALA A 855 -74.66 -34.77 -17.81
CA ALA A 855 -73.61 -35.55 -17.08
C ALA A 855 -72.67 -36.33 -18.07
N GLY A 856 -71.42 -36.63 -17.68
CA GLY A 856 -70.50 -37.64 -18.30
C GLY A 856 -69.78 -37.24 -19.62
N GLU A 857 -68.68 -37.85 -20.10
CA GLU A 857 -67.66 -38.84 -19.63
C GLU A 857 -66.38 -38.65 -20.52
N GLY A 858 -65.15 -39.18 -20.31
CA GLY A 858 -64.50 -39.94 -19.22
C GLY A 858 -63.35 -40.87 -19.71
N TRP A 859 -62.20 -40.93 -19.00
CA TRP A 859 -61.04 -41.88 -19.17
C TRP A 859 -60.20 -41.72 -20.47
N GLU A 860 -58.87 -41.88 -20.61
CA GLU A 860 -57.62 -42.19 -19.83
C GLU A 860 -56.41 -41.87 -20.79
N ALA A 861 -55.08 -41.97 -20.55
CA ALA A 861 -54.05 -41.93 -19.48
C ALA A 861 -52.65 -41.96 -20.22
N GLU A 862 -51.42 -41.74 -19.72
CA GLU A 862 -50.75 -41.38 -18.44
C GLU A 862 -49.97 -40.04 -18.68
N GLY A 863 -48.89 -39.54 -18.03
CA GLY A 863 -47.98 -39.84 -16.89
C GLY A 863 -46.99 -38.63 -16.75
N GLU A 864 -46.53 -38.18 -15.58
CA GLU A 864 -45.30 -38.59 -14.83
C GLU A 864 -43.99 -38.57 -15.66
N TRP A 865 -42.94 -37.73 -15.46
CA TRP A 865 -42.57 -36.61 -14.53
C TRP A 865 -41.78 -35.54 -15.36
N GLY A 866 -41.32 -34.36 -14.91
CA GLY A 866 -41.25 -33.67 -13.61
C GLY A 866 -40.56 -32.27 -13.71
N GLU A 867 -40.18 -31.66 -12.58
CA GLU A 867 -39.53 -30.33 -12.38
C GLU A 867 -38.00 -30.44 -12.18
N GLN A 868 -37.13 -29.41 -12.22
CA GLN A 868 -37.06 -28.08 -12.90
C GLN A 868 -35.62 -27.53 -12.67
N GLU A 869 -35.16 -26.59 -13.51
CA GLU A 869 -33.94 -25.72 -13.35
C GLU A 869 -32.53 -26.35 -13.44
N HIS A 870 -31.65 -25.66 -14.17
CA HIS A 870 -30.21 -25.95 -14.28
C HIS A 870 -29.39 -24.66 -14.04
N PRO A 871 -28.47 -24.64 -13.05
CA PRO A 871 -27.39 -23.65 -12.98
C PRO A 871 -26.20 -24.05 -13.88
N PRO A 872 -25.25 -23.14 -14.17
CA PRO A 872 -24.16 -23.38 -15.12
C PRO A 872 -22.95 -24.16 -14.55
N HIS A 873 -22.40 -25.06 -15.37
CA HIS A 873 -20.99 -25.49 -15.35
C HIS A 873 -20.09 -24.38 -15.97
N SER A 874 -18.75 -24.40 -15.94
CA SER A 874 -17.74 -25.44 -15.66
C SER A 874 -16.49 -24.80 -15.00
N ASP A 875 -15.86 -25.42 -13.99
CA ASP A 875 -14.61 -26.24 -14.06
C ASP A 875 -13.37 -25.50 -14.62
N GLN A 876 -12.11 -25.60 -14.14
CA GLN A 876 -11.29 -26.67 -13.52
C GLN A 876 -10.09 -26.06 -12.72
N PRO A 877 -9.16 -26.83 -12.08
CA PRO A 877 -9.31 -28.06 -11.30
C PRO A 877 -8.49 -28.09 -9.97
N ARG A 878 -8.82 -29.08 -9.12
CA ARG A 878 -7.98 -29.84 -8.14
C ARG A 878 -6.50 -29.44 -7.99
N GLN A 879 -5.97 -29.32 -6.77
CA GLN A 879 -5.63 -30.53 -5.97
C GLN A 879 -5.78 -30.43 -4.44
N GLU A 880 -5.81 -31.63 -3.85
CA GLU A 880 -5.76 -32.01 -2.43
C GLU A 880 -4.45 -31.51 -1.72
N ASN A 881 -4.29 -31.49 -0.38
CA ASN A 881 -4.96 -32.29 0.67
C ASN A 881 -4.95 -31.63 2.08
N HIS A 882 -5.51 -32.36 3.05
CA HIS A 882 -5.77 -32.02 4.47
C HIS A 882 -4.57 -31.68 5.40
N ALA A 883 -4.79 -30.65 6.24
CA ALA A 883 -4.75 -30.63 7.73
C ALA A 883 -3.44 -30.72 8.56
N ASP A 884 -3.57 -30.11 9.76
CA ASP A 884 -2.87 -30.31 11.05
C ASP A 884 -1.34 -30.18 11.16
N SER A 885 -0.88 -28.94 11.40
CA SER A 885 -0.06 -28.58 12.58
C SER A 885 -0.08 -27.07 12.86
#